data_AF-A0A4T0MJU3-F1
#
_entry.id   AF-A0A4T0MJU3-F1
#
_cell.length_a   1.000
_cell.length_b   1.000
_cell.length_c   1.000
_cell.angle_alpha   90.00
_cell.angle_beta   90.00
_cell.angle_gamma   90.00
#
_symmetry.space_group_name_H-M   'P 1'
#
loop_
_entity.id
_entity.type
_entity.pdbx_description
1 polymer ?
#
loop_
_entity_poly.entity_id
_entity_poly.type
_entity_poly.pdbx_seq_one_letter_code
_entity_poly.pdbx_strand_id
1 'polypeptide(L)'
;MDEVWERYRRLLKNELEESRKEAISKISIKLTSFSVSFNSKLLLSLTSTEKHNFSTRNGDLAAIVNKKNTQLLRGSVYSADDRRILISIEKNEIDLPTPIYLTQLRDESTYTKLLEMIDKYEYLERSDDLSLLMKTIFGLRKPTFSQRAPSEYFDSTLNQSQRDAVNLALKADHLALIHGPPGTGKSYTLIEIIRQLINQDKRILVCGSSNLAIDNILERLSVYNIPATRIGNPARILSNLQTQTLEYQTLQSEENVIMKGVKLELEDLMKELKEGNITGTLERKKAMNEVKELRKEHSKRSMAVLNRLMKRAKIVLCTLHGAGGKQLENQKKFDVCIIDESTQALEPSCLIPILKAKKLILAGDPLQLPPTVLARPAQKVEGKKKEEKRKTIWKEQDIKEVEEITDKLAELKISEEGNVTDREFKQASTRATLKPLESLEASLFERLIDIHGNSIRCLLSVQYRMHNMIMKFPSETMYNSELTAYEAVSKRTLMELPNVVNSNTNKDSVQLSSPLVFIDTDGHGCKESIDFKRLKKGALQKGSKYNEKEIEIIKRKVQDLVHIGVRDSQIAIITPYQAQVVRLGNAIKSQFPGCEIGSIDGVQGREQEVVILSLVRSNYTGQVGFLKEGRRLNVAMTRARRQLVSVHRRCDNGINIAQIVVGDSATIKRGNSYLKKWMHFLKSNADLQIPE
;
A
#
# COMPACT_ATOMS: atom_id res chain seq x y z
N MET A 1 9.29 -26.77 -7.71
CA MET A 1 8.93 -25.35 -7.94
C MET A 1 7.76 -25.20 -8.91
N ASP A 2 7.53 -26.11 -9.86
CA ASP A 2 6.37 -26.05 -10.78
C ASP A 2 5.02 -25.86 -10.07
N GLU A 3 4.79 -26.58 -8.96
CA GLU A 3 3.58 -26.43 -8.14
C GLU A 3 3.40 -25.00 -7.58
N VAL A 4 4.51 -24.28 -7.32
CA VAL A 4 4.50 -22.89 -6.85
C VAL A 4 3.95 -21.99 -7.96
N TRP A 5 4.47 -22.10 -9.17
CA TRP A 5 4.07 -21.28 -10.31
C TRP A 5 2.63 -21.56 -10.72
N GLU A 6 2.21 -22.83 -10.73
CA GLU A 6 0.82 -23.20 -10.99
C GLU A 6 -0.13 -22.62 -9.93
N ARG A 7 0.26 -22.67 -8.65
CA ARG A 7 -0.50 -22.07 -7.55
C ARG A 7 -0.63 -20.56 -7.73
N TYR A 8 0.44 -19.86 -8.09
CA TYR A 8 0.40 -18.43 -8.40
C TYR A 8 -0.61 -18.10 -9.50
N ARG A 9 -0.53 -18.80 -10.64
CA ARG A 9 -1.43 -18.57 -11.77
C ARG A 9 -2.88 -18.75 -11.35
N ARG A 10 -3.18 -19.81 -10.60
CA ARG A 10 -4.55 -20.06 -10.11
C ARG A 10 -5.05 -18.93 -9.19
N LEU A 11 -4.25 -18.51 -8.22
CA LEU A 11 -4.65 -17.46 -7.29
C LEU A 11 -4.88 -16.11 -8.01
N LEU A 12 -3.98 -15.74 -8.93
CA LEU A 12 -4.11 -14.51 -9.73
C LEU A 12 -5.30 -14.56 -10.69
N LYS A 13 -5.62 -15.72 -11.28
CA LYS A 13 -6.80 -15.90 -12.11
C LYS A 13 -8.10 -15.74 -11.30
N ASN A 14 -8.17 -16.33 -10.11
CA ASN A 14 -9.33 -16.15 -9.23
C ASN A 14 -9.52 -14.68 -8.83
N GLU A 15 -8.44 -14.00 -8.49
CA GLU A 15 -8.45 -12.57 -8.16
C GLU A 15 -8.93 -11.73 -9.36
N LEU A 16 -8.44 -12.03 -10.57
CA LEU A 16 -8.88 -11.41 -11.80
C LEU A 16 -10.39 -11.62 -12.04
N GLU A 17 -10.90 -12.82 -11.85
CA GLU A 17 -12.34 -13.14 -11.99
C GLU A 17 -13.21 -12.40 -10.97
N GLU A 18 -12.81 -12.36 -9.70
CA GLU A 18 -13.55 -11.63 -8.67
C GLU A 18 -13.51 -10.13 -8.94
N SER A 19 -12.38 -9.63 -9.45
CA SER A 19 -12.24 -8.22 -9.81
C SER A 19 -13.21 -7.78 -10.91
N ARG A 20 -13.68 -8.71 -11.78
CA ARG A 20 -14.64 -8.45 -12.86
C ARG A 20 -16.10 -8.33 -12.40
N LYS A 21 -16.45 -8.83 -11.21
CA LYS A 21 -17.85 -8.91 -10.75
C LYS A 21 -18.46 -7.60 -10.23
N GLU A 22 -17.68 -6.52 -10.15
CA GLU A 22 -18.17 -5.25 -9.63
C GLU A 22 -18.74 -4.31 -10.72
N ALA A 23 -20.03 -3.97 -10.57
CA ALA A 23 -20.73 -3.02 -11.44
C ALA A 23 -20.00 -1.66 -11.59
N ILE A 24 -19.99 -1.19 -12.84
CA ILE A 24 -19.31 0.02 -13.32
C ILE A 24 -20.34 1.15 -13.47
N SER A 25 -20.01 2.35 -12.99
CA SER A 25 -20.81 3.57 -13.25
C SER A 25 -20.62 4.07 -14.68
N LYS A 26 -21.70 4.56 -15.30
CA LYS A 26 -21.71 5.10 -16.68
C LYS A 26 -22.12 6.57 -16.65
N ILE A 27 -21.40 7.43 -17.37
CA ILE A 27 -21.72 8.87 -17.50
C ILE A 27 -21.79 9.29 -18.97
N SER A 28 -22.67 10.23 -19.31
CA SER A 28 -22.75 10.83 -20.64
C SER A 28 -21.68 11.90 -20.81
N ILE A 29 -20.99 11.90 -21.97
CA ILE A 29 -19.85 12.79 -22.25
C ILE A 29 -19.88 13.30 -23.70
N LYS A 30 -19.15 14.39 -23.96
CA LYS A 30 -18.89 14.94 -25.30
C LYS A 30 -17.39 15.16 -25.50
N LEU A 31 -16.84 14.77 -26.64
CA LEU A 31 -15.46 15.09 -27.01
C LEU A 31 -15.36 16.57 -27.40
N THR A 32 -14.45 17.31 -26.76
CA THR A 32 -14.23 18.74 -27.02
C THR A 32 -12.99 18.97 -27.87
N SER A 33 -11.84 18.48 -27.42
CA SER A 33 -10.56 18.59 -28.10
C SER A 33 -9.73 17.32 -27.92
N PHE A 34 -8.62 17.24 -28.66
CA PHE A 34 -7.60 16.24 -28.43
C PHE A 34 -6.21 16.86 -28.57
N SER A 35 -5.19 16.23 -28.01
CA SER A 35 -3.78 16.61 -28.17
C SER A 35 -2.88 15.38 -28.09
N VAL A 36 -1.60 15.51 -28.45
CA VAL A 36 -0.64 14.41 -28.37
C VAL A 36 0.23 14.54 -27.12
N SER A 37 0.21 13.51 -26.29
CA SER A 37 1.10 13.41 -25.12
C SER A 37 2.54 13.10 -25.53
N PHE A 38 3.47 13.31 -24.60
CA PHE A 38 4.89 13.06 -24.80
C PHE A 38 5.22 11.61 -25.28
N ASN A 39 4.47 10.62 -24.80
CA ASN A 39 4.65 9.20 -25.17
C ASN A 39 3.90 8.80 -26.46
N SER A 40 3.61 9.77 -27.34
CA SER A 40 2.78 9.59 -28.54
C SER A 40 1.36 9.05 -28.28
N LYS A 41 0.86 9.11 -27.04
CA LYS A 41 -0.53 8.75 -26.73
C LYS A 41 -1.44 9.92 -27.02
N LEU A 42 -2.65 9.64 -27.47
CA LEU A 42 -3.64 10.67 -27.78
C LEU A 42 -4.43 11.01 -26.51
N LEU A 43 -4.44 12.28 -26.13
CA LEU A 43 -5.19 12.82 -24.99
C LEU A 43 -6.52 13.35 -25.51
N LEU A 44 -7.62 12.81 -25.02
CA LEU A 44 -8.98 13.22 -25.35
C LEU A 44 -9.55 14.08 -24.23
N SER A 45 -9.96 15.31 -24.53
CA SER A 45 -10.67 16.19 -23.60
C SER A 45 -12.18 15.97 -23.72
N LEU A 46 -12.77 15.42 -22.68
CA LEU A 46 -14.18 15.02 -22.63
C LEU A 46 -14.91 15.91 -21.62
N THR A 47 -16.05 16.48 -21.99
CA THR A 47 -16.90 17.23 -21.05
C THR A 47 -18.13 16.40 -20.68
N SER A 48 -18.40 16.21 -19.40
CA SER A 48 -19.61 15.57 -18.92
C SER A 48 -20.82 16.49 -19.11
N THR A 49 -21.94 15.92 -19.53
CA THR A 49 -23.21 16.65 -19.69
C THR A 49 -23.97 16.86 -18.39
N GLU A 50 -23.57 16.20 -17.30
CA GLU A 50 -24.18 16.28 -15.97
C GLU A 50 -23.11 16.53 -14.90
N LYS A 51 -23.48 17.11 -13.74
CA LYS A 51 -22.59 17.05 -12.57
C LYS A 51 -22.49 15.59 -12.15
N HIS A 52 -21.27 15.05 -12.13
CA HIS A 52 -21.05 13.62 -12.00
C HIS A 52 -20.23 13.32 -10.74
N ASN A 53 -20.70 12.40 -9.91
CA ASN A 53 -19.92 11.80 -8.81
C ASN A 53 -19.08 10.62 -9.31
N PHE A 54 -18.54 10.72 -10.52
CA PHE A 54 -17.72 9.66 -11.10
C PHE A 54 -16.41 9.64 -10.32
N SER A 55 -16.34 8.72 -9.36
CA SER A 55 -15.19 8.57 -8.47
C SER A 55 -14.00 7.96 -9.23
N THR A 56 -13.46 8.67 -10.20
CA THR A 56 -12.20 8.30 -10.84
C THR A 56 -11.05 9.09 -10.29
N ARG A 57 -10.01 8.38 -9.91
CA ARG A 57 -8.71 8.96 -9.60
C ARG A 57 -7.94 9.12 -10.91
N ASN A 58 -7.05 10.10 -10.95
CA ASN A 58 -6.09 10.19 -12.04
C ASN A 58 -5.40 8.84 -12.22
N GLY A 59 -5.23 8.41 -13.47
CA GLY A 59 -4.69 7.13 -13.93
C GLY A 59 -5.64 5.93 -13.90
N ASP A 60 -6.88 6.07 -13.42
CA ASP A 60 -7.86 4.98 -13.48
C ASP A 60 -8.13 4.59 -14.93
N LEU A 61 -8.32 3.30 -15.20
CA LEU A 61 -8.70 2.88 -16.54
C LEU A 61 -10.15 3.27 -16.81
N ALA A 62 -10.43 3.69 -18.04
CA ALA A 62 -11.76 4.02 -18.49
C ALA A 62 -11.95 3.60 -19.95
N ALA A 63 -13.20 3.33 -20.31
CA ALA A 63 -13.63 3.07 -21.66
C ALA A 63 -14.66 4.08 -22.10
N ILE A 64 -14.50 4.55 -23.34
CA ILE A 64 -15.54 5.26 -24.07
C ILE A 64 -16.40 4.19 -24.74
N VAL A 65 -17.70 4.19 -24.45
CA VAL A 65 -18.68 3.23 -24.93
C VAL A 65 -19.82 3.94 -25.66
N ASN A 66 -20.48 3.23 -26.57
CA ASN A 66 -21.70 3.71 -27.20
C ASN A 66 -22.95 3.47 -26.31
N LYS A 67 -24.14 3.83 -26.81
CA LYS A 67 -25.42 3.59 -26.12
C LYS A 67 -25.65 2.11 -25.77
N LYS A 68 -25.20 1.17 -26.63
CA LYS A 68 -25.30 -0.29 -26.45
C LYS A 68 -24.20 -0.89 -25.56
N ASN A 69 -23.40 -0.07 -24.87
CA ASN A 69 -22.24 -0.49 -24.05
C ASN A 69 -21.12 -1.19 -24.82
N THR A 70 -21.08 -1.06 -26.15
CA THR A 70 -19.93 -1.53 -26.94
C THR A 70 -18.74 -0.61 -26.68
N GLN A 71 -17.59 -1.19 -26.31
CA GLN A 71 -16.34 -0.46 -26.08
C GLN A 71 -15.77 0.06 -27.40
N LEU A 72 -15.66 1.38 -27.52
CA LEU A 72 -15.12 2.06 -28.70
C LEU A 72 -13.61 2.31 -28.51
N LEU A 73 -13.28 2.98 -27.41
CA LEU A 73 -11.91 3.34 -27.03
C LEU A 73 -11.66 2.93 -25.57
N ARG A 74 -10.42 2.55 -25.28
CA ARG A 74 -9.93 2.25 -23.94
C ARG A 74 -8.72 3.13 -23.65
N GLY A 75 -8.66 3.67 -22.44
CA GLY A 75 -7.58 4.54 -22.02
C GLY A 75 -7.45 4.61 -20.50
N SER A 76 -6.56 5.48 -20.05
CA SER A 76 -6.41 5.84 -18.64
C SER A 76 -6.78 7.31 -18.46
N VAL A 77 -7.51 7.64 -17.40
CA VAL A 77 -7.78 9.02 -16.99
C VAL A 77 -6.44 9.72 -16.77
N TYR A 78 -6.17 10.77 -17.52
CA TYR A 78 -4.98 11.60 -17.34
C TYR A 78 -5.25 12.60 -16.21
N SER A 79 -6.36 13.34 -16.29
CA SER A 79 -6.88 14.16 -15.21
C SER A 79 -8.40 14.22 -15.27
N ALA A 80 -9.06 14.46 -14.13
CA ALA A 80 -10.50 14.69 -14.08
C ALA A 80 -10.83 15.84 -13.12
N ASP A 81 -11.73 16.72 -13.54
CA ASP A 81 -12.41 17.72 -12.72
C ASP A 81 -13.94 17.50 -12.78
N ASP A 82 -14.73 18.34 -12.10
CA ASP A 82 -16.19 18.18 -11.99
C ASP A 82 -16.95 18.17 -13.33
N ARG A 83 -16.33 18.62 -14.43
CA ARG A 83 -16.96 18.68 -15.76
C ARG A 83 -16.10 18.18 -16.90
N ARG A 84 -14.77 18.16 -16.77
CA ARG A 84 -13.82 17.79 -17.81
C ARG A 84 -13.00 16.59 -17.37
N ILE A 85 -12.83 15.66 -18.30
CA ILE A 85 -12.07 14.43 -18.11
C ILE A 85 -11.10 14.32 -19.28
N LEU A 86 -9.81 14.34 -19.00
CA LEU A 86 -8.77 14.03 -19.96
C LEU A 86 -8.49 12.52 -19.93
N ILE A 87 -8.53 11.86 -21.09
CA ILE A 87 -8.24 10.42 -21.20
C ILE A 87 -7.12 10.20 -22.19
N SER A 88 -6.09 9.47 -21.75
CA SER A 88 -5.00 9.01 -22.61
C SER A 88 -5.36 7.66 -23.26
N ILE A 89 -5.33 7.60 -24.59
CA ILE A 89 -5.60 6.39 -25.39
C ILE A 89 -4.40 6.04 -26.28
N GLU A 90 -4.27 4.75 -26.61
CA GLU A 90 -3.19 4.24 -27.50
C GLU A 90 -3.62 4.07 -28.96
N LYS A 91 -4.90 4.27 -29.29
CA LYS A 91 -5.43 4.12 -30.65
C LYS A 91 -5.10 5.32 -31.56
N ASN A 92 -5.02 5.04 -32.86
CA ASN A 92 -4.65 6.02 -33.89
C ASN A 92 -5.83 6.81 -34.48
N GLU A 93 -7.03 6.26 -34.44
CA GLU A 93 -8.21 6.85 -35.04
C GLU A 93 -9.25 7.18 -33.97
N ILE A 94 -9.82 8.37 -34.07
CA ILE A 94 -10.97 8.79 -33.28
C ILE A 94 -12.16 8.87 -34.24
N ASP A 95 -12.90 7.76 -34.35
CA ASP A 95 -14.24 7.79 -34.91
C ASP A 95 -15.21 7.41 -33.78
N LEU A 96 -15.90 8.42 -33.25
CA LEU A 96 -16.74 8.28 -32.07
C LEU A 96 -18.19 8.65 -32.41
N PRO A 97 -19.14 7.70 -32.38
CA PRO A 97 -20.54 7.99 -32.61
C PRO A 97 -21.13 8.80 -31.45
N THR A 98 -21.94 9.81 -31.74
CA THR A 98 -22.71 10.51 -30.72
C THR A 98 -24.09 9.87 -30.52
N PRO A 99 -24.55 9.60 -29.27
CA PRO A 99 -23.92 9.91 -28.00
C PRO A 99 -22.87 8.86 -27.55
N ILE A 100 -21.81 9.36 -26.90
CA ILE A 100 -20.79 8.55 -26.22
C ILE A 100 -20.95 8.63 -24.70
N TYR A 101 -20.49 7.59 -24.02
CA TYR A 101 -20.50 7.48 -22.57
C TYR A 101 -19.14 7.05 -22.06
N LEU A 102 -18.80 7.46 -20.84
CA LEU A 102 -17.62 6.99 -20.14
C LEU A 102 -18.00 5.97 -19.08
N THR A 103 -17.23 4.89 -19.03
CA THR A 103 -17.39 3.81 -18.05
C THR A 103 -16.03 3.53 -17.42
N GLN A 104 -15.95 3.35 -16.11
CA GLN A 104 -14.69 3.06 -15.42
C GLN A 104 -14.32 1.59 -15.65
N LEU A 105 -13.13 1.32 -16.18
CA LEU A 105 -12.65 -0.05 -16.31
C LEU A 105 -11.87 -0.47 -15.07
N ARG A 106 -11.95 -1.75 -14.74
CA ARG A 106 -11.01 -2.38 -13.80
C ARG A 106 -9.66 -2.56 -14.50
N ASP A 107 -8.59 -2.39 -13.73
CA ASP A 107 -7.23 -2.61 -14.24
C ASP A 107 -6.87 -4.11 -14.29
N GLU A 108 -7.34 -4.78 -15.34
CA GLU A 108 -6.92 -6.16 -15.64
C GLU A 108 -5.46 -6.24 -16.08
N SER A 109 -4.89 -5.13 -16.59
CA SER A 109 -3.52 -5.12 -17.13
C SER A 109 -2.48 -5.40 -16.05
N THR A 110 -2.79 -5.04 -14.81
CA THR A 110 -1.99 -5.39 -13.64
C THR A 110 -1.87 -6.91 -13.51
N TYR A 111 -2.98 -7.65 -13.47
CA TYR A 111 -2.95 -9.11 -13.32
C TYR A 111 -2.37 -9.85 -14.52
N THR A 112 -2.63 -9.37 -15.75
CA THR A 112 -2.01 -9.93 -16.95
C THR A 112 -0.49 -9.83 -16.89
N LYS A 113 0.06 -8.66 -16.52
CA LYS A 113 1.51 -8.49 -16.35
C LYS A 113 2.08 -9.39 -15.25
N LEU A 114 1.34 -9.60 -14.16
CA LEU A 114 1.78 -10.52 -13.10
C LEU A 114 1.85 -11.96 -13.62
N LEU A 115 0.89 -12.40 -14.43
CA LEU A 115 0.94 -13.73 -15.05
C LEU A 115 2.14 -13.87 -16.02
N GLU A 116 2.37 -12.87 -16.88
CA GLU A 116 3.55 -12.83 -17.76
C GLU A 116 4.87 -12.86 -16.96
N MET A 117 4.89 -12.18 -15.81
CA MET A 117 6.03 -12.18 -14.89
C MET A 117 6.28 -13.57 -14.32
N ILE A 118 5.23 -14.28 -13.89
CA ILE A 118 5.33 -15.65 -13.40
C ILE A 118 5.91 -16.58 -14.49
N ASP A 119 5.42 -16.49 -15.71
CA ASP A 119 5.92 -17.29 -16.84
C ASP A 119 7.41 -17.04 -17.10
N LYS A 120 7.84 -15.78 -16.98
CA LYS A 120 9.26 -15.42 -17.14
C LYS A 120 10.15 -15.99 -16.03
N TYR A 121 9.69 -16.01 -14.78
CA TYR A 121 10.46 -16.60 -13.69
C TYR A 121 10.54 -18.13 -13.81
N GLU A 122 9.46 -18.79 -14.19
CA GLU A 122 9.45 -20.24 -14.44
C GLU A 122 10.43 -20.61 -15.55
N TYR A 123 10.48 -19.82 -16.63
CA TYR A 123 11.47 -20.00 -17.70
C TYR A 123 12.91 -19.83 -17.20
N LEU A 124 13.20 -18.76 -16.46
CA LEU A 124 14.54 -18.49 -15.92
C LEU A 124 15.02 -19.55 -14.94
N GLU A 125 14.08 -20.11 -14.17
CA GLU A 125 14.38 -21.21 -13.25
C GLU A 125 14.82 -22.47 -14.01
N ARG A 126 14.14 -22.78 -15.13
CA ARG A 126 14.47 -23.95 -15.97
C ARG A 126 15.72 -23.76 -16.82
N SER A 127 16.12 -22.53 -17.10
CA SER A 127 17.26 -22.23 -17.98
C SER A 127 18.62 -22.20 -17.28
N ASP A 128 18.71 -22.59 -16.00
CA ASP A 128 19.89 -22.49 -15.11
C ASP A 128 20.52 -21.07 -14.97
N ASP A 129 19.94 -20.06 -15.62
CA ASP A 129 20.38 -18.66 -15.63
C ASP A 129 19.76 -17.84 -14.47
N LEU A 130 19.80 -18.43 -13.27
CA LEU A 130 19.36 -17.74 -12.07
C LEU A 130 20.48 -16.87 -11.50
N SER A 131 20.23 -15.56 -11.42
CA SER A 131 21.12 -14.65 -10.70
C SER A 131 21.27 -15.04 -9.22
N LEU A 132 22.38 -14.65 -8.59
CA LEU A 132 22.62 -14.92 -7.17
C LEU A 132 21.51 -14.38 -6.25
N LEU A 133 20.94 -13.23 -6.60
CA LEU A 133 19.78 -12.67 -5.92
C LEU A 133 18.57 -13.61 -6.00
N MET A 134 18.26 -14.13 -7.19
CA MET A 134 17.14 -15.05 -7.39
C MET A 134 17.35 -16.38 -6.67
N LYS A 135 18.56 -16.94 -6.72
CA LYS A 135 18.92 -18.14 -5.95
C LYS A 135 18.70 -17.91 -4.44
N THR A 136 19.00 -16.71 -3.95
CA THR A 136 18.75 -16.33 -2.56
C THR A 136 17.24 -16.21 -2.27
N ILE A 137 16.48 -15.53 -3.13
CA ILE A 137 15.03 -15.37 -2.96
C ILE A 137 14.30 -16.73 -2.97
N PHE A 138 14.72 -17.65 -3.83
CA PHE A 138 14.13 -18.99 -3.94
C PHE A 138 14.57 -19.97 -2.86
N GLY A 139 15.44 -19.54 -1.93
CA GLY A 139 15.96 -20.40 -0.86
C GLY A 139 17.02 -21.40 -1.34
N LEU A 140 17.46 -21.31 -2.60
CA LEU A 140 18.52 -22.14 -3.16
C LEU A 140 19.92 -21.76 -2.63
N ARG A 141 20.04 -20.58 -2.01
CA ARG A 141 21.27 -20.09 -1.39
C ARG A 141 20.95 -19.27 -0.15
N LYS A 142 21.77 -19.40 0.90
CA LYS A 142 21.70 -18.53 2.09
C LYS A 142 22.23 -17.11 1.79
N PRO A 143 21.62 -16.06 2.34
CA PRO A 143 22.13 -14.70 2.31
C PRO A 143 23.53 -14.60 2.92
N THR A 144 24.34 -13.68 2.40
CA THR A 144 25.72 -13.43 2.82
C THR A 144 25.91 -11.94 3.10
N PHE A 145 26.86 -11.62 3.99
CA PHE A 145 27.06 -10.27 4.53
C PHE A 145 28.55 -9.89 4.53
N SER A 146 29.17 -9.90 3.35
CA SER A 146 30.61 -9.65 3.21
C SER A 146 31.00 -8.19 2.92
N GLN A 147 30.02 -7.33 2.59
CA GLN A 147 30.30 -5.92 2.29
C GLN A 147 30.65 -5.13 3.55
N ARG A 148 31.24 -3.95 3.36
CA ARG A 148 31.64 -3.06 4.47
C ARG A 148 30.44 -2.25 4.99
N ALA A 149 30.43 -2.05 6.31
CA ALA A 149 29.60 -1.02 6.94
C ALA A 149 30.09 0.38 6.54
N PRO A 150 29.24 1.41 6.66
CA PRO A 150 29.66 2.78 6.44
C PRO A 150 30.68 3.18 7.52
N SER A 151 31.70 3.96 7.15
CA SER A 151 32.65 4.52 8.10
C SER A 151 32.02 5.64 8.93
N GLU A 152 31.11 6.41 8.33
CA GLU A 152 30.39 7.50 8.95
C GLU A 152 28.94 7.52 8.45
N TYR A 153 28.02 7.99 9.29
CA TYR A 153 26.63 8.23 8.92
C TYR A 153 26.47 9.69 8.51
N PHE A 154 25.77 9.94 7.40
CA PHE A 154 25.52 11.32 6.97
C PHE A 154 24.54 12.05 7.88
N ASP A 155 23.71 11.29 8.61
CA ASP A 155 22.86 11.81 9.65
C ASP A 155 23.32 11.29 11.01
N SER A 156 23.76 12.23 11.86
CA SER A 156 24.23 11.96 13.21
C SER A 156 23.09 11.64 14.19
N THR A 157 21.85 11.99 13.86
CA THR A 157 20.67 11.83 14.74
C THR A 157 20.08 10.42 14.72
N LEU A 158 20.59 9.53 13.87
CA LEU A 158 20.15 8.13 13.81
C LEU A 158 20.38 7.42 15.14
N ASN A 159 19.33 6.77 15.64
CA ASN A 159 19.43 5.89 16.80
C ASN A 159 20.11 4.55 16.46
N GLN A 160 20.44 3.76 17.48
CA GLN A 160 21.15 2.49 17.30
C GLN A 160 20.42 1.51 16.37
N SER A 161 19.11 1.31 16.54
CA SER A 161 18.33 0.39 15.69
C SER A 161 18.32 0.80 14.21
N GLN A 162 18.32 2.11 13.93
CA GLN A 162 18.42 2.62 12.57
C GLN A 162 19.83 2.44 12.00
N ARG A 163 20.88 2.67 12.80
CA ARG A 163 22.28 2.38 12.40
C ARG A 163 22.48 0.91 12.10
N ASP A 164 21.91 0.02 12.91
CA ASP A 164 21.96 -1.42 12.70
C ASP A 164 21.25 -1.83 11.40
N ALA A 165 20.10 -1.22 11.10
CA ALA A 165 19.40 -1.43 9.83
C ALA A 165 20.21 -0.95 8.62
N VAL A 166 20.84 0.23 8.72
CA VAL A 166 21.77 0.74 7.69
C VAL A 166 22.95 -0.22 7.50
N ASN A 167 23.54 -0.69 8.60
CA ASN A 167 24.66 -1.63 8.57
C ASN A 167 24.27 -2.96 7.92
N LEU A 168 23.15 -3.55 8.32
CA LEU A 168 22.64 -4.79 7.72
C LEU A 168 22.40 -4.61 6.22
N ALA A 169 21.73 -3.52 5.85
CA ALA A 169 21.42 -3.20 4.47
C ALA A 169 22.67 -3.01 3.61
N LEU A 170 23.74 -2.39 4.12
CA LEU A 170 24.99 -2.18 3.39
C LEU A 170 25.84 -3.45 3.33
N LYS A 171 26.00 -4.16 4.46
CA LYS A 171 26.78 -5.42 4.56
C LYS A 171 26.23 -6.55 3.70
N ALA A 172 24.91 -6.61 3.50
CA ALA A 172 24.28 -7.66 2.71
C ALA A 172 24.77 -7.69 1.26
N ASP A 173 25.12 -8.87 0.75
CA ASP A 173 25.55 -9.03 -0.64
C ASP A 173 24.36 -8.98 -1.62
N HIS A 174 23.24 -9.61 -1.24
CA HIS A 174 22.09 -9.76 -2.12
C HIS A 174 20.75 -9.42 -1.48
N LEU A 175 20.56 -9.66 -0.18
CA LEU A 175 19.24 -9.53 0.46
C LEU A 175 19.34 -8.96 1.87
N ALA A 176 18.53 -7.94 2.16
CA ALA A 176 18.30 -7.43 3.52
C ALA A 176 16.83 -7.03 3.70
N LEU A 177 16.31 -7.19 4.92
CA LEU A 177 14.95 -6.84 5.31
C LEU A 177 14.99 -5.80 6.45
N ILE A 178 14.25 -4.71 6.27
CA ILE A 178 14.10 -3.65 7.28
C ILE A 178 12.65 -3.70 7.77
N HIS A 179 12.50 -4.16 9.01
CA HIS A 179 11.22 -4.20 9.68
C HIS A 179 11.01 -2.87 10.41
N GLY A 180 10.12 -2.03 9.87
CA GLY A 180 9.85 -0.70 10.39
C GLY A 180 8.43 -0.56 10.94
N PRO A 181 8.22 -0.82 12.25
CA PRO A 181 6.96 -0.56 12.96
C PRO A 181 6.47 0.89 12.83
N PRO A 182 5.20 1.19 13.18
CA PRO A 182 4.64 2.53 13.08
C PRO A 182 5.47 3.58 13.82
N GLY A 183 5.82 4.67 13.13
CA GLY A 183 6.52 5.81 13.74
C GLY A 183 8.03 5.61 13.98
N THR A 184 8.62 4.50 13.54
CA THR A 184 10.05 4.19 13.81
C THR A 184 11.05 4.84 12.85
N GLY A 185 10.55 5.66 11.91
CA GLY A 185 11.41 6.31 10.92
C GLY A 185 11.90 5.36 9.81
N LYS A 186 11.07 4.40 9.39
CA LYS A 186 11.39 3.49 8.26
C LYS A 186 11.86 4.23 7.01
N SER A 187 11.05 5.17 6.50
CA SER A 187 11.43 5.96 5.33
C SER A 187 12.67 6.81 5.61
N TYR A 188 12.83 7.33 6.83
CA TYR A 188 14.03 8.09 7.23
C TYR A 188 15.31 7.23 7.16
N THR A 189 15.24 5.99 7.63
CA THR A 189 16.32 5.00 7.56
C THR A 189 16.64 4.63 6.10
N LEU A 190 15.61 4.48 5.26
CA LEU A 190 15.79 4.23 3.83
C LEU A 190 16.52 5.38 3.11
N ILE A 191 16.25 6.63 3.51
CA ILE A 191 16.95 7.80 2.96
C ILE A 191 18.44 7.71 3.26
N GLU A 192 18.83 7.38 4.49
CA GLU A 192 20.25 7.19 4.82
C GLU A 192 20.88 6.08 3.99
N ILE A 193 20.21 4.93 3.87
CA ILE A 193 20.70 3.81 3.03
C ILE A 193 20.91 4.25 1.58
N ILE A 194 19.95 5.00 1.01
CA ILE A 194 20.06 5.52 -0.36
C ILE A 194 21.27 6.44 -0.48
N ARG A 195 21.47 7.37 0.46
CA ARG A 195 22.62 8.30 0.45
C ARG A 195 23.96 7.56 0.52
N GLN A 196 24.06 6.54 1.39
CA GLN A 196 25.25 5.70 1.51
C GLN A 196 25.54 4.91 0.23
N LEU A 197 24.51 4.34 -0.40
CA LEU A 197 24.67 3.62 -1.67
C LEU A 197 25.06 4.56 -2.82
N ILE A 198 24.54 5.79 -2.86
CA ILE A 198 24.95 6.79 -3.87
C ILE A 198 26.40 7.21 -3.65
N ASN A 199 26.85 7.37 -2.41
CA ASN A 199 28.24 7.66 -2.10
C ASN A 199 29.20 6.51 -2.54
N GLN A 200 28.68 5.29 -2.64
CA GLN A 200 29.38 4.12 -3.21
C GLN A 200 29.21 3.98 -4.74
N ASP A 201 28.78 5.07 -5.40
CA ASP A 201 28.49 5.17 -6.84
C ASP A 201 27.46 4.16 -7.38
N LYS A 202 26.59 3.62 -6.51
CA LYS A 202 25.59 2.62 -6.91
C LYS A 202 24.42 3.25 -7.64
N ARG A 203 23.91 2.53 -8.65
CA ARG A 203 22.64 2.88 -9.31
C ARG A 203 21.48 2.18 -8.61
N ILE A 204 20.46 2.93 -8.23
CA ILE A 204 19.40 2.50 -7.32
C ILE A 204 18.04 2.58 -8.00
N LEU A 205 17.25 1.51 -7.87
CA LEU A 205 15.82 1.48 -8.21
C LEU A 205 15.01 1.46 -6.92
N VAL A 206 14.24 2.50 -6.66
CA VAL A 206 13.33 2.57 -5.51
C VAL A 206 11.91 2.30 -5.99
N CYS A 207 11.26 1.31 -5.39
CA CYS A 207 9.88 0.98 -5.66
C CYS A 207 9.02 1.06 -4.40
N GLY A 208 7.72 1.24 -4.62
CA GLY A 208 6.72 1.15 -3.55
C GLY A 208 5.41 0.55 -4.06
N SER A 209 4.63 0.03 -3.12
CA SER A 209 3.30 -0.54 -3.39
C SER A 209 2.27 0.52 -3.83
N SER A 210 2.48 1.79 -3.47
CA SER A 210 1.62 2.93 -3.82
C SER A 210 2.44 4.14 -4.29
N ASN A 211 1.81 5.07 -5.01
CA ASN A 211 2.47 6.33 -5.40
C ASN A 211 2.91 7.14 -4.19
N LEU A 212 2.06 7.24 -3.16
CA LEU A 212 2.35 8.01 -1.96
C LEU A 212 3.61 7.52 -1.23
N ALA A 213 3.80 6.20 -1.13
CA ALA A 213 5.00 5.63 -0.50
C ALA A 213 6.29 6.11 -1.19
N ILE A 214 6.29 6.16 -2.51
CA ILE A 214 7.45 6.55 -3.32
C ILE A 214 7.65 8.06 -3.28
N ASP A 215 6.57 8.81 -3.41
CA ASP A 215 6.58 10.26 -3.39
C ASP A 215 7.11 10.78 -2.04
N ASN A 216 6.75 10.11 -0.93
CA ASN A 216 7.30 10.37 0.41
C ASN A 216 8.82 10.17 0.51
N ILE A 217 9.38 9.17 -0.18
CA ILE A 217 10.84 8.97 -0.25
C ILE A 217 11.46 10.06 -1.11
N LEU A 218 10.87 10.34 -2.27
CA LEU A 218 11.38 11.34 -3.22
C LEU A 218 11.42 12.75 -2.61
N GLU A 219 10.36 13.14 -1.91
CA GLU A 219 10.28 14.40 -1.18
C GLU A 219 11.40 14.53 -0.16
N ARG A 220 11.67 13.49 0.64
CA ARG A 220 12.78 13.49 1.61
C ARG A 220 14.16 13.48 0.94
N LEU A 221 14.30 12.85 -0.23
CA LEU A 221 15.55 12.90 -1.00
C LEU A 221 15.81 14.27 -1.61
N SER A 222 14.76 15.01 -1.97
CA SER A 222 14.86 16.30 -2.66
C SER A 222 15.67 17.34 -1.88
N VAL A 223 15.59 17.30 -0.54
CA VAL A 223 16.31 18.20 0.38
C VAL A 223 17.84 18.12 0.21
N TYR A 224 18.35 16.96 -0.24
CA TYR A 224 19.78 16.72 -0.41
C TYR A 224 20.27 17.04 -1.83
N ASN A 225 19.42 17.59 -2.70
CA ASN A 225 19.74 17.90 -4.11
C ASN A 225 20.28 16.68 -4.89
N ILE A 226 19.88 15.47 -4.51
CA ILE A 226 20.31 14.25 -5.20
C ILE A 226 19.45 14.08 -6.47
N PRO A 227 20.05 14.03 -7.67
CA PRO A 227 19.29 13.85 -8.90
C PRO A 227 18.53 12.52 -8.91
N ALA A 228 17.20 12.61 -9.05
CA ALA A 228 16.30 11.47 -9.04
C ALA A 228 15.26 11.60 -10.15
N THR A 229 14.87 10.47 -10.73
CA THR A 229 13.86 10.42 -11.80
C THR A 229 12.67 9.59 -11.37
N ARG A 230 11.49 10.21 -11.30
CA ARG A 230 10.22 9.58 -10.93
C ARG A 230 9.43 9.15 -12.16
N ILE A 231 9.19 7.85 -12.31
CA ILE A 231 8.40 7.27 -13.39
C ILE A 231 6.98 6.97 -12.88
N GLY A 232 5.99 7.61 -13.47
CA GLY A 232 4.59 7.41 -13.17
C GLY A 232 3.74 8.40 -13.96
N ASN A 233 2.41 8.26 -13.89
CA ASN A 233 1.53 9.28 -14.41
C ASN A 233 1.70 10.57 -13.56
N PRO A 234 2.10 11.71 -14.14
CA PRO A 234 2.29 12.96 -13.39
C PRO A 234 1.09 13.34 -12.53
N ALA A 235 -0.12 13.03 -12.99
CA ALA A 235 -1.35 13.35 -12.29
C ALA A 235 -1.59 12.52 -11.01
N ARG A 236 -0.80 11.47 -10.78
CA ARG A 236 -0.79 10.66 -9.54
C ARG A 236 0.35 11.03 -8.59
N ILE A 237 1.21 11.95 -8.98
CA ILE A 237 2.41 12.35 -8.26
C ILE A 237 2.13 13.65 -7.52
N LEU A 238 2.65 13.80 -6.30
CA LEU A 238 2.52 15.03 -5.53
C LEU A 238 2.97 16.27 -6.35
N SER A 239 2.25 17.38 -6.23
CA SER A 239 2.44 18.58 -7.07
C SER A 239 3.82 19.21 -6.90
N ASN A 240 4.42 19.14 -5.71
CA ASN A 240 5.78 19.61 -5.45
C ASN A 240 6.87 18.75 -6.09
N LEU A 241 6.56 17.54 -6.56
CA LEU A 241 7.52 16.59 -7.13
C LEU A 241 7.46 16.52 -8.67
N GLN A 242 6.65 17.37 -9.31
CA GLN A 242 6.43 17.35 -10.75
C GLN A 242 7.72 17.55 -11.56
N THR A 243 8.64 18.38 -11.06
CA THR A 243 9.94 18.66 -11.69
C THR A 243 10.86 17.45 -11.76
N GLN A 244 10.65 16.45 -10.90
CA GLN A 244 11.44 15.23 -10.84
C GLN A 244 10.83 14.10 -11.68
N THR A 245 9.67 14.32 -12.30
CA THR A 245 9.04 13.32 -13.16
C THR A 245 9.82 13.13 -14.44
N LEU A 246 9.87 11.88 -14.93
CA LEU A 246 10.54 11.56 -16.18
C LEU A 246 10.00 12.39 -17.35
N GLU A 247 8.68 12.62 -17.38
CA GLU A 247 8.04 13.45 -18.41
C GLU A 247 8.51 14.89 -18.35
N TYR A 248 8.51 15.53 -17.17
CA TYR A 248 8.98 16.90 -17.02
C TYR A 248 10.47 17.04 -17.36
N GLN A 249 11.32 16.16 -16.82
CA GLN A 249 12.77 16.18 -17.10
C GLN A 249 13.05 16.02 -18.60
N THR A 250 12.24 15.22 -19.29
CA THR A 250 12.38 15.07 -20.73
C THR A 250 11.92 16.31 -21.48
N LEU A 251 10.81 16.93 -21.08
CA LEU A 251 10.31 18.16 -21.69
C LEU A 251 11.27 19.34 -21.55
N GLN A 252 12.04 19.40 -20.46
CA GLN A 252 13.05 20.42 -20.19
C GLN A 252 14.43 20.09 -20.79
N SER A 253 14.65 18.89 -21.32
CA SER A 253 15.93 18.53 -21.90
C SER A 253 16.20 19.33 -23.18
N GLU A 254 17.45 19.73 -23.40
CA GLU A 254 17.88 20.38 -24.65
C GLU A 254 17.60 19.51 -25.88
N GLU A 255 17.58 18.19 -25.68
CA GLU A 255 17.29 17.17 -26.69
C GLU A 255 15.82 17.17 -27.15
N ASN A 256 14.93 17.89 -26.44
CA ASN A 256 13.51 17.98 -26.73
C ASN A 256 13.16 18.97 -27.86
N VAL A 257 14.08 19.86 -28.25
CA VAL A 257 13.83 20.89 -29.28
C VAL A 257 13.37 20.25 -30.60
N ILE A 258 14.03 19.17 -30.99
CA ILE A 258 13.74 18.43 -32.24
C ILE A 258 12.42 17.64 -32.15
N MET A 259 12.01 17.21 -30.95
CA MET A 259 10.75 16.51 -30.73
C MET A 259 9.56 17.48 -30.91
N LYS A 260 9.69 18.71 -30.42
CA LYS A 260 8.63 19.73 -30.53
C LYS A 260 8.18 19.97 -31.97
N GLY A 261 9.12 19.98 -32.93
CA GLY A 261 8.80 20.15 -34.35
C GLY A 261 7.88 19.04 -34.88
N VAL A 262 8.28 17.77 -34.69
CA VAL A 262 7.48 16.61 -35.12
C VAL A 262 6.11 16.57 -34.42
N LYS A 263 6.05 16.98 -33.15
CA LYS A 263 4.79 17.05 -32.41
C LYS A 263 3.83 18.08 -33.00
N LEU A 264 4.31 19.29 -33.31
CA LEU A 264 3.48 20.36 -33.88
C LEU A 264 2.93 19.94 -35.25
N GLU A 265 3.78 19.42 -36.13
CA GLU A 265 3.39 18.91 -37.45
C GLU A 265 2.30 17.81 -37.34
N LEU A 266 2.45 16.91 -36.37
CA LEU A 266 1.45 15.88 -36.08
C LEU A 266 0.12 16.47 -35.57
N GLU A 267 0.16 17.46 -34.68
CA GLU A 267 -1.04 18.10 -34.14
C GLU A 267 -1.80 18.90 -35.20
N ASP A 268 -1.09 19.60 -36.08
CA ASP A 268 -1.65 20.38 -37.18
C ASP A 268 -2.36 19.47 -38.21
N LEU A 269 -1.69 18.41 -38.68
CA LEU A 269 -2.28 17.47 -39.64
C LEU A 269 -3.50 16.73 -39.07
N MET A 270 -3.48 16.39 -37.77
CA MET A 270 -4.63 15.81 -37.09
C MET A 270 -5.81 16.79 -36.98
N LYS A 271 -5.54 18.09 -36.81
CA LYS A 271 -6.57 19.13 -36.75
C LYS A 271 -7.23 19.31 -38.11
N GLU A 272 -6.47 19.38 -39.19
CA GLU A 272 -7.00 19.47 -40.57
C GLU A 272 -7.91 18.29 -40.92
N LEU A 273 -7.52 17.07 -40.53
CA LEU A 273 -8.33 15.86 -40.71
C LEU A 273 -9.65 15.88 -39.93
N LYS A 274 -9.70 16.57 -38.79
CA LYS A 274 -10.89 16.70 -37.94
C LYS A 274 -11.85 17.77 -38.45
N GLU A 275 -11.31 18.91 -38.87
CA GLU A 275 -12.10 20.06 -39.37
C GLU A 275 -12.72 19.77 -40.74
N GLY A 276 -12.30 18.68 -41.39
CA GLY A 276 -12.83 18.30 -42.70
C GLY A 276 -12.20 19.10 -43.84
N ASN A 277 -11.08 19.78 -43.59
CA ASN A 277 -10.32 20.55 -44.59
C ASN A 277 -9.77 19.63 -45.69
N ILE A 278 -9.59 18.34 -45.38
CA ILE A 278 -9.20 17.28 -46.32
C ILE A 278 -10.44 16.45 -46.67
N THR A 279 -11.03 16.72 -47.84
CA THR A 279 -12.34 16.20 -48.26
C THR A 279 -12.26 14.96 -49.16
N GLY A 280 -11.16 14.76 -49.90
CA GLY A 280 -10.99 13.61 -50.81
C GLY A 280 -10.66 12.30 -50.10
N THR A 281 -11.31 11.19 -50.46
CA THR A 281 -11.07 9.85 -49.86
C THR A 281 -9.61 9.41 -49.96
N LEU A 282 -8.96 9.66 -51.11
CA LEU A 282 -7.56 9.30 -51.34
C LEU A 282 -6.61 10.22 -50.55
N GLU A 283 -6.89 11.52 -50.49
CA GLU A 283 -6.11 12.50 -49.75
C GLU A 283 -6.20 12.28 -48.25
N ARG A 284 -7.40 11.99 -47.75
CA ARG A 284 -7.64 11.61 -46.36
C ARG A 284 -6.86 10.35 -45.97
N LYS A 285 -6.80 9.35 -46.87
CA LYS A 285 -5.99 8.14 -46.68
C LYS A 285 -4.49 8.44 -46.67
N LYS A 286 -4.00 9.35 -47.52
CA LYS A 286 -2.60 9.80 -47.52
C LYS A 286 -2.24 10.52 -46.21
N ALA A 287 -3.05 11.50 -45.80
CA ALA A 287 -2.87 12.22 -44.55
C ALA A 287 -2.92 11.28 -43.32
N MET A 288 -3.81 10.28 -43.30
CA MET A 288 -3.83 9.27 -42.24
C MET A 288 -2.56 8.41 -42.20
N ASN A 289 -1.97 8.07 -43.35
CA ASN A 289 -0.69 7.38 -43.41
C ASN A 289 0.46 8.26 -42.89
N GLU A 290 0.46 9.54 -43.24
CA GLU A 290 1.44 10.52 -42.77
C GLU A 290 1.36 10.73 -41.26
N VAL A 291 0.15 10.90 -40.69
CA VAL A 291 -0.08 10.91 -39.23
C VAL A 291 0.52 9.65 -38.58
N LYS A 292 0.38 8.48 -39.20
CA LYS A 292 0.91 7.22 -38.67
C LYS A 292 2.44 7.19 -38.69
N GLU A 293 3.08 7.70 -39.73
CA GLU A 293 4.55 7.79 -39.82
C GLU A 293 5.10 8.84 -38.85
N LEU A 294 4.53 10.05 -38.81
CA LEU A 294 4.91 11.10 -37.85
C LEU A 294 4.78 10.61 -36.40
N ARG A 295 3.75 9.84 -36.06
CA ARG A 295 3.61 9.22 -34.72
C ARG A 295 4.70 8.21 -34.41
N LYS A 296 5.06 7.35 -35.37
CA LYS A 296 6.16 6.37 -35.20
C LYS A 296 7.47 7.10 -34.98
N GLU A 297 7.72 8.14 -35.76
CA GLU A 297 8.90 8.98 -35.64
C GLU A 297 8.94 9.70 -34.29
N HIS A 298 7.86 10.38 -33.89
CA HIS A 298 7.74 11.00 -32.57
C HIS A 298 7.99 9.98 -31.46
N SER A 299 7.39 8.79 -31.53
CA SER A 299 7.58 7.73 -30.53
C SER A 299 9.04 7.26 -30.44
N LYS A 300 9.68 7.04 -31.60
CA LYS A 300 11.09 6.62 -31.69
C LYS A 300 12.02 7.68 -31.11
N ARG A 301 11.80 8.95 -31.46
CA ARG A 301 12.58 10.10 -30.95
C ARG A 301 12.37 10.28 -29.45
N SER A 302 11.11 10.28 -28.96
CA SER A 302 10.79 10.37 -27.53
C SER A 302 11.45 9.24 -26.72
N MET A 303 11.40 8.00 -27.21
CA MET A 303 12.08 6.88 -26.56
C MET A 303 13.60 7.01 -26.54
N ALA A 304 14.21 7.59 -27.58
CA ALA A 304 15.65 7.83 -27.62
C ALA A 304 16.10 8.82 -26.54
N VAL A 305 15.38 9.95 -26.40
CA VAL A 305 15.65 10.95 -25.34
C VAL A 305 15.45 10.33 -23.96
N LEU A 306 14.31 9.65 -23.77
CA LEU A 306 14.00 8.95 -22.52
C LEU A 306 15.12 7.96 -22.13
N ASN A 307 15.59 7.15 -23.09
CA ASN A 307 16.64 6.18 -22.83
C ASN A 307 17.98 6.83 -22.41
N ARG A 308 18.31 8.03 -22.92
CA ARG A 308 19.52 8.75 -22.51
C ARG A 308 19.40 9.29 -21.09
N LEU A 309 18.27 9.89 -20.74
CA LEU A 309 17.99 10.36 -19.38
C LEU A 309 18.03 9.19 -18.38
N MET A 310 17.37 8.09 -18.70
CA MET A 310 17.35 6.90 -17.85
C MET A 310 18.74 6.27 -17.65
N LYS A 311 19.62 6.31 -18.65
CA LYS A 311 21.01 5.85 -18.53
C LYS A 311 21.84 6.71 -17.57
N ARG A 312 21.56 8.02 -17.51
CA ARG A 312 22.25 8.96 -16.61
C ARG A 312 21.69 8.94 -15.18
N ALA A 313 20.42 8.57 -15.02
CA ALA A 313 19.76 8.54 -13.72
C ALA A 313 20.43 7.53 -12.75
N LYS A 314 20.96 8.06 -11.64
CA LYS A 314 21.52 7.27 -10.52
C LYS A 314 20.42 6.71 -9.62
N ILE A 315 19.34 7.47 -9.42
CA ILE A 315 18.14 7.04 -8.68
C ILE A 315 16.94 7.07 -9.62
N VAL A 316 16.23 5.95 -9.71
CA VAL A 316 14.96 5.86 -10.40
C VAL A 316 13.89 5.42 -9.41
N LEU A 317 12.75 6.11 -9.40
CA LEU A 317 11.64 5.82 -8.51
C LEU A 317 10.36 5.50 -9.28
N CYS A 318 9.68 4.41 -8.96
CA CYS A 318 8.43 4.02 -9.62
C CYS A 318 7.60 3.05 -8.79
N THR A 319 6.32 2.84 -9.12
CA THR A 319 5.55 1.77 -8.49
C THR A 319 6.06 0.40 -8.93
N LEU A 320 5.77 -0.65 -8.16
CA LEU A 320 6.12 -2.04 -8.51
C LEU A 320 5.74 -2.38 -9.96
N HIS A 321 4.51 -2.03 -10.36
CA HIS A 321 4.04 -2.22 -11.73
C HIS A 321 4.70 -1.26 -12.73
N GLY A 322 5.01 -0.03 -12.30
CA GLY A 322 5.76 0.93 -13.10
C GLY A 322 7.17 0.45 -13.45
N ALA A 323 7.78 -0.39 -12.60
CA ALA A 323 9.07 -1.00 -12.88
C ALA A 323 9.03 -1.87 -14.16
N GLY A 324 7.89 -2.50 -14.45
CA GLY A 324 7.67 -3.30 -15.66
C GLY A 324 7.39 -2.48 -16.93
N GLY A 325 7.48 -1.15 -16.89
CA GLY A 325 7.29 -0.30 -18.06
C GLY A 325 8.41 -0.41 -19.09
N LYS A 326 8.08 -0.13 -20.37
CA LYS A 326 9.02 -0.11 -21.50
C LYS A 326 10.23 0.81 -21.27
N GLN A 327 10.04 1.87 -20.48
CA GLN A 327 11.09 2.80 -20.06
C GLN A 327 12.27 2.11 -19.36
N LEU A 328 12.03 0.95 -18.73
CA LEU A 328 12.99 0.21 -17.94
C LEU A 328 13.39 -1.15 -18.53
N GLU A 329 12.88 -1.54 -19.70
CA GLU A 329 13.17 -2.85 -20.31
C GLU A 329 14.63 -2.97 -20.76
N ASN A 330 15.14 -1.95 -21.47
CA ASN A 330 16.47 -1.96 -22.09
C ASN A 330 17.54 -1.22 -21.27
N GLN A 331 17.34 -1.12 -19.96
CA GLN A 331 18.26 -0.42 -19.07
C GLN A 331 19.27 -1.40 -18.47
N LYS A 332 20.50 -0.92 -18.21
CA LYS A 332 21.47 -1.69 -17.41
C LYS A 332 20.81 -2.06 -16.07
N LYS A 333 21.12 -3.26 -15.55
CA LYS A 333 20.66 -3.66 -14.22
C LYS A 333 21.11 -2.64 -13.17
N PHE A 334 20.21 -2.31 -12.27
CA PHE A 334 20.48 -1.53 -11.08
C PHE A 334 21.35 -2.36 -10.13
N ASP A 335 22.20 -1.68 -9.36
CA ASP A 335 23.01 -2.38 -8.36
C ASP A 335 22.13 -2.78 -7.19
N VAL A 336 21.20 -1.91 -6.79
CA VAL A 336 20.27 -2.15 -5.68
C VAL A 336 18.85 -1.80 -6.07
N CYS A 337 17.90 -2.68 -5.73
CA CYS A 337 16.48 -2.36 -5.68
C CYS A 337 16.04 -2.26 -4.22
N ILE A 338 15.33 -1.18 -3.89
CA ILE A 338 14.72 -0.95 -2.60
C ILE A 338 13.21 -0.98 -2.80
N ILE A 339 12.48 -1.79 -2.03
CA ILE A 339 11.01 -1.81 -2.07
C ILE A 339 10.47 -1.36 -0.71
N ASP A 340 9.88 -0.18 -0.66
CA ASP A 340 9.16 0.31 0.53
C ASP A 340 7.71 -0.20 0.56
N GLU A 341 7.18 -0.35 1.76
CA GLU A 341 5.86 -0.95 2.03
C GLU A 341 5.66 -2.31 1.33
N SER A 342 6.73 -3.11 1.25
CA SER A 342 6.76 -4.42 0.60
C SER A 342 5.78 -5.44 1.21
N THR A 343 5.41 -5.28 2.49
CA THR A 343 4.44 -6.14 3.18
C THR A 343 3.00 -5.88 2.76
N GLN A 344 2.74 -4.77 2.07
CA GLN A 344 1.43 -4.43 1.49
C GLN A 344 1.31 -4.83 0.01
N ALA A 345 2.39 -5.34 -0.57
CA ALA A 345 2.43 -5.74 -1.97
C ALA A 345 2.28 -7.25 -2.13
N LEU A 346 1.53 -7.66 -3.17
CA LEU A 346 1.50 -9.06 -3.58
C LEU A 346 2.93 -9.50 -3.92
N GLU A 347 3.33 -10.69 -3.46
CA GLU A 347 4.66 -11.23 -3.78
C GLU A 347 4.98 -11.18 -5.30
N PRO A 348 4.07 -11.58 -6.21
CA PRO A 348 4.29 -11.44 -7.66
C PRO A 348 4.58 -10.01 -8.13
N SER A 349 4.02 -8.99 -7.48
CA SER A 349 4.29 -7.59 -7.82
C SER A 349 5.73 -7.19 -7.44
N CYS A 350 6.24 -7.69 -6.31
CA CYS A 350 7.63 -7.47 -5.89
C CYS A 350 8.62 -8.12 -6.86
N LEU A 351 8.24 -9.22 -7.50
CA LEU A 351 9.09 -9.92 -8.47
C LEU A 351 9.39 -9.09 -9.73
N ILE A 352 8.57 -8.10 -10.09
CA ILE A 352 8.76 -7.24 -11.27
C ILE A 352 10.09 -6.45 -11.21
N PRO A 353 10.34 -5.60 -10.20
CA PRO A 353 11.59 -4.83 -10.11
C PRO A 353 12.81 -5.70 -9.78
N ILE A 354 12.63 -6.86 -9.12
CA ILE A 354 13.73 -7.73 -8.71
C ILE A 354 14.58 -8.21 -9.89
N LEU A 355 13.96 -8.52 -11.04
CA LEU A 355 14.70 -8.91 -12.25
C LEU A 355 15.68 -7.83 -12.75
N LYS A 356 15.48 -6.58 -12.34
CA LYS A 356 16.22 -5.41 -12.80
C LYS A 356 17.37 -5.05 -11.88
N ALA A 357 17.60 -5.81 -10.79
CA ALA A 357 18.60 -5.48 -9.78
C ALA A 357 19.55 -6.65 -9.45
N LYS A 358 20.69 -6.33 -8.83
CA LYS A 358 21.66 -7.32 -8.32
C LYS A 358 21.50 -7.61 -6.83
N LYS A 359 20.96 -6.64 -6.08
CA LYS A 359 20.69 -6.70 -4.64
C LYS A 359 19.30 -6.15 -4.35
N LEU A 360 18.64 -6.71 -3.34
CA LEU A 360 17.30 -6.33 -2.90
C LEU A 360 17.32 -5.92 -1.42
N ILE A 361 16.69 -4.79 -1.13
CA ILE A 361 16.37 -4.34 0.23
C ILE A 361 14.86 -4.20 0.30
N LEU A 362 14.21 -4.99 1.15
CA LEU A 362 12.78 -4.85 1.41
C LEU A 362 12.57 -4.10 2.71
N ALA A 363 11.69 -3.11 2.70
CA ALA A 363 11.24 -2.43 3.89
C ALA A 363 9.73 -2.58 4.03
N GLY A 364 9.26 -2.78 5.26
CA GLY A 364 7.85 -2.99 5.54
C GLY A 364 7.59 -3.33 6.98
N ASP A 365 6.33 -3.66 7.27
CA ASP A 365 5.89 -4.15 8.57
C ASP A 365 4.90 -5.30 8.36
N PRO A 366 5.31 -6.57 8.61
CA PRO A 366 4.45 -7.73 8.45
C PRO A 366 3.35 -7.80 9.52
N LEU A 367 3.39 -6.95 10.56
CA LEU A 367 2.38 -6.86 11.62
C LEU A 367 1.37 -5.73 11.37
N GLN A 368 1.47 -5.05 10.22
CA GLN A 368 0.46 -4.14 9.67
C GLN A 368 -0.36 -4.82 8.56
N LEU A 369 -1.13 -4.05 7.77
CA LEU A 369 -2.04 -4.59 6.76
C LEU A 369 -1.30 -5.43 5.70
N PRO A 370 -1.77 -6.66 5.41
CA PRO A 370 -1.30 -7.44 4.27
C PRO A 370 -1.78 -6.83 2.94
N PRO A 371 -1.35 -7.38 1.79
CA PRO A 371 -1.91 -7.03 0.49
C PRO A 371 -3.42 -7.23 0.47
N THR A 372 -4.14 -6.33 -0.20
CA THR A 372 -5.60 -6.46 -0.35
C THR A 372 -5.92 -7.49 -1.43
N VAL A 373 -6.66 -8.54 -1.06
CA VAL A 373 -7.10 -9.63 -1.95
C VAL A 373 -8.62 -9.74 -1.91
N LEU A 374 -9.27 -9.71 -3.07
CA LEU A 374 -10.73 -9.81 -3.22
C LEU A 374 -11.20 -11.27 -3.20
N ALA A 375 -10.50 -12.14 -3.91
CA ALA A 375 -10.80 -13.56 -4.04
C ALA A 375 -10.44 -14.30 -2.74
N ARG A 376 -11.39 -14.33 -1.81
CA ARG A 376 -11.27 -15.18 -0.63
C ARG A 376 -11.48 -16.64 -1.04
N PRO A 377 -10.66 -17.59 -0.57
CA PRO A 377 -10.94 -19.00 -0.76
C PRO A 377 -12.32 -19.31 -0.17
N ALA A 378 -13.12 -20.11 -0.89
CA ALA A 378 -14.42 -20.55 -0.42
C ALA A 378 -14.26 -21.11 1.00
N GLN A 379 -14.98 -20.53 1.97
CA GLN A 379 -15.05 -21.10 3.31
C GLN A 379 -15.59 -22.52 3.15
N LYS A 380 -14.73 -23.53 3.37
CA LYS A 380 -15.19 -24.90 3.57
C LYS A 380 -16.22 -24.82 4.70
N VAL A 381 -17.47 -25.18 4.39
CA VAL A 381 -18.53 -25.33 5.38
C VAL A 381 -18.01 -26.31 6.44
N GLU A 382 -17.78 -25.81 7.65
CA GLU A 382 -17.22 -26.59 8.76
C GLU A 382 -18.19 -27.70 9.16
N GLY A 383 -17.98 -28.91 8.63
CA GLY A 383 -18.28 -30.12 9.37
C GLY A 383 -17.32 -30.20 10.55
N LYS A 384 -17.87 -30.26 11.78
CA LYS A 384 -17.17 -30.33 13.07
C LYS A 384 -15.76 -30.96 12.97
N LYS A 385 -14.72 -30.12 13.06
CA LYS A 385 -13.35 -30.55 13.38
C LYS A 385 -12.89 -29.81 14.62
N LYS A 386 -12.25 -30.56 15.54
CA LYS A 386 -11.68 -30.12 16.81
C LYS A 386 -10.78 -28.90 16.59
N GLU A 387 -10.86 -27.94 17.52
CA GLU A 387 -9.99 -26.76 17.59
C GLU A 387 -8.50 -27.16 17.51
N GLU A 388 -7.88 -26.99 16.35
CA GLU A 388 -6.44 -26.89 16.26
C GLU A 388 -6.06 -25.44 16.58
N LYS A 389 -5.49 -25.27 17.78
CA LYS A 389 -4.78 -24.07 18.20
C LYS A 389 -3.85 -23.63 17.06
N ARG A 390 -3.94 -22.38 16.61
CA ARG A 390 -2.84 -21.70 15.92
C ARG A 390 -1.63 -21.75 16.86
N LYS A 391 -0.82 -22.78 16.70
CA LYS A 391 0.50 -22.91 17.32
C LYS A 391 1.32 -21.75 16.79
N THR A 392 2.00 -21.05 17.69
CA THR A 392 3.29 -20.42 17.38
C THR A 392 4.05 -21.36 16.45
N ILE A 393 4.55 -20.84 15.33
CA ILE A 393 5.11 -21.62 14.21
C ILE A 393 6.36 -22.43 14.63
N TRP A 394 6.83 -22.27 15.86
CA TRP A 394 7.98 -22.97 16.42
C TRP A 394 7.58 -23.62 17.75
N LYS A 395 7.85 -24.92 17.91
CA LYS A 395 8.14 -25.48 19.24
C LYS A 395 9.59 -25.14 19.58
N GLU A 396 9.93 -24.97 20.86
CA GLU A 396 11.31 -24.82 21.32
C GLU A 396 12.24 -25.93 20.81
N GLN A 397 11.72 -27.13 20.59
CA GLN A 397 12.45 -28.24 19.99
C GLN A 397 12.83 -27.99 18.51
N ASP A 398 11.98 -27.30 17.72
CA ASP A 398 12.25 -27.02 16.31
C ASP A 398 13.35 -25.95 16.15
N ILE A 399 13.45 -25.02 17.12
CA ILE A 399 14.53 -24.00 17.17
C ILE A 399 15.85 -24.66 17.59
N LYS A 400 15.83 -25.51 18.62
CA LYS A 400 17.01 -26.25 19.07
C LYS A 400 17.54 -27.20 18.00
N GLU A 401 16.66 -27.87 17.25
CA GLU A 401 17.08 -28.77 16.16
C GLU A 401 17.74 -27.99 15.01
N VAL A 402 17.27 -26.78 14.70
CA VAL A 402 17.89 -25.91 13.69
C VAL A 402 19.21 -25.31 14.18
N GLU A 403 19.29 -24.90 15.45
CA GLU A 403 20.53 -24.43 16.08
C GLU A 403 21.57 -25.55 16.13
N GLU A 404 21.19 -26.77 16.53
CA GLU A 404 22.07 -27.94 16.61
C GLU A 404 22.57 -28.39 15.21
N ILE A 405 21.72 -28.29 14.17
CA ILE A 405 22.14 -28.50 12.78
C ILE A 405 23.08 -27.39 12.29
N THR A 406 22.86 -26.15 12.73
CA THR A 406 23.68 -25.00 12.35
C THR A 406 25.06 -25.06 13.00
N ASP A 407 25.13 -25.48 14.26
CA ASP A 407 26.37 -25.71 15.00
C ASP A 407 27.14 -26.91 14.43
N LYS A 408 26.46 -28.04 14.15
CA LYS A 408 27.07 -29.19 13.45
C LYS A 408 27.62 -28.82 12.06
N LEU A 409 26.94 -27.95 11.31
CA LEU A 409 27.42 -27.45 10.01
C LEU A 409 28.55 -26.42 10.13
N ALA A 410 28.67 -25.73 11.26
CA ALA A 410 29.80 -24.85 11.56
C ALA A 410 31.04 -25.67 11.98
N GLU A 411 30.85 -26.75 12.74
CA GLU A 411 31.90 -27.71 13.11
C GLU A 411 32.41 -28.50 11.90
N LEU A 412 31.52 -28.90 10.98
CA LEU A 412 31.88 -29.58 9.72
C LEU A 412 32.67 -28.72 8.72
N LYS A 413 32.79 -27.40 8.95
CA LYS A 413 33.64 -26.51 8.15
C LYS A 413 35.09 -26.42 8.66
N ILE A 414 35.41 -27.09 9.76
CA ILE A 414 36.76 -27.05 10.38
C ILE A 414 37.59 -28.31 10.07
N SER A 415 36.99 -29.39 9.57
CA SER A 415 37.76 -30.55 9.09
C SER A 415 38.13 -30.41 7.62
N GLU A 416 39.35 -29.95 7.35
CA GLU A 416 40.03 -30.30 6.11
C GLU A 416 40.14 -31.84 6.04
N GLU A 417 39.81 -32.39 4.86
CA GLU A 417 39.84 -33.81 4.49
C GLU A 417 38.68 -34.70 4.99
N GLY A 418 37.77 -35.04 4.08
CA GLY A 418 36.82 -36.15 4.25
C GLY A 418 35.48 -35.93 3.54
N ASN A 419 35.17 -36.78 2.56
CA ASN A 419 33.94 -36.75 1.76
C ASN A 419 32.66 -36.71 2.60
N VAL A 420 32.03 -35.53 2.71
CA VAL A 420 30.63 -35.40 3.13
C VAL A 420 29.76 -35.97 2.01
N THR A 421 29.05 -37.06 2.29
CA THR A 421 28.23 -37.71 1.27
C THR A 421 27.09 -36.80 0.82
N ASP A 422 26.93 -36.66 -0.51
CA ASP A 422 25.94 -35.87 -1.23
C ASP A 422 24.47 -36.08 -0.78
N ARG A 423 24.20 -37.12 0.02
CA ARG A 423 22.87 -37.46 0.55
C ARG A 423 22.45 -36.60 1.74
N GLU A 424 23.35 -36.26 2.65
CA GLU A 424 23.01 -35.45 3.85
C GLU A 424 22.77 -33.97 3.48
N PHE A 425 23.53 -33.46 2.51
CA PHE A 425 23.31 -32.11 1.93
C PHE A 425 21.99 -32.03 1.14
N LYS A 426 21.60 -33.09 0.42
CA LYS A 426 20.31 -33.18 -0.28
C LYS A 426 19.12 -33.27 0.68
N GLN A 427 19.26 -33.96 1.81
CA GLN A 427 18.19 -34.05 2.82
C GLN A 427 17.96 -32.75 3.61
N ALA A 428 19.02 -31.97 3.89
CA ALA A 428 18.88 -30.65 4.52
C ALA A 428 18.35 -29.56 3.55
N SER A 429 18.75 -29.59 2.27
CA SER A 429 18.33 -28.57 1.29
C SER A 429 16.87 -28.69 0.83
N THR A 430 16.26 -29.88 0.96
CA THR A 430 14.87 -30.11 0.52
C THR A 430 13.82 -29.40 1.39
N ARG A 431 14.17 -28.92 2.60
CA ARG A 431 13.23 -28.18 3.49
C ARG A 431 13.23 -26.66 3.31
N ALA A 432 14.25 -26.06 2.70
CA ALA A 432 14.46 -24.60 2.64
C ALA A 432 14.14 -23.98 1.26
N THR A 433 13.30 -24.62 0.45
CA THR A 433 12.92 -24.09 -0.87
C THR A 433 11.59 -23.36 -0.83
N LEU A 434 11.38 -22.52 -1.85
CA LEU A 434 10.20 -21.68 -1.99
C LEU A 434 8.90 -22.56 -2.09
N LYS A 435 8.01 -22.52 -1.09
CA LYS A 435 6.77 -23.34 -1.04
C LYS A 435 5.54 -22.68 -1.68
N PRO A 436 4.59 -23.40 -2.31
CA PRO A 436 3.41 -22.77 -2.94
C PRO A 436 2.63 -21.87 -1.96
N LEU A 437 2.20 -20.68 -2.41
CA LEU A 437 1.42 -19.77 -1.56
C LEU A 437 0.06 -20.36 -1.19
N GLU A 438 -0.27 -20.36 0.11
CA GLU A 438 -1.63 -20.66 0.55
C GLU A 438 -2.61 -19.56 0.13
N SER A 439 -2.20 -18.29 0.26
CA SER A 439 -2.97 -17.08 -0.02
C SER A 439 -2.09 -15.99 -0.63
N LEU A 440 -2.68 -15.10 -1.43
CA LEU A 440 -2.03 -13.88 -1.94
C LEU A 440 -1.82 -12.80 -0.86
N GLU A 441 -2.37 -12.99 0.33
CA GLU A 441 -2.16 -12.11 1.49
C GLU A 441 -0.76 -12.27 2.11
N ALA A 442 -0.05 -13.37 1.79
CA ALA A 442 1.33 -13.56 2.23
C ALA A 442 2.27 -12.72 1.36
N SER A 443 3.05 -11.86 2.01
CA SER A 443 4.02 -10.99 1.34
C SER A 443 5.36 -11.69 1.13
N LEU A 444 6.14 -11.21 0.14
CA LEU A 444 7.52 -11.67 -0.07
C LEU A 444 8.38 -11.47 1.18
N PHE A 445 8.12 -10.40 1.95
CA PHE A 445 8.84 -10.09 3.18
C PHE A 445 8.67 -11.18 4.23
N GLU A 446 7.43 -11.60 4.50
CA GLU A 446 7.12 -12.68 5.46
C GLU A 446 7.75 -14.00 5.00
N ARG A 447 7.61 -14.32 3.70
CA ARG A 447 8.15 -15.55 3.14
C ARG A 447 9.67 -15.65 3.23
N LEU A 448 10.39 -14.55 3.03
CA LEU A 448 11.85 -14.56 3.14
C LEU A 448 12.31 -14.74 4.59
N ILE A 449 11.54 -14.27 5.58
CA ILE A 449 11.77 -14.59 6.99
C ILE A 449 11.53 -16.08 7.24
N ASP A 450 10.47 -16.67 6.67
CA ASP A 450 10.19 -18.10 6.82
C ASP A 450 11.30 -18.99 6.23
N ILE A 451 11.94 -18.55 5.14
CA ILE A 451 13.01 -19.29 4.46
C ILE A 451 14.36 -19.12 5.17
N HIS A 452 14.74 -17.89 5.51
CA HIS A 452 16.11 -17.54 5.95
C HIS A 452 16.23 -17.19 7.44
N GLY A 453 15.11 -17.11 8.14
CA GLY A 453 15.05 -16.71 9.54
C GLY A 453 15.28 -15.21 9.78
N ASN A 454 15.46 -14.83 11.05
CA ASN A 454 15.59 -13.44 11.47
C ASN A 454 16.96 -12.80 11.17
N SER A 455 17.97 -13.58 10.75
CA SER A 455 19.33 -13.09 10.49
C SER A 455 19.40 -12.02 9.39
N ILE A 456 18.43 -12.02 8.48
CA ILE A 456 18.34 -11.05 7.38
C ILE A 456 17.44 -9.86 7.68
N ARG A 457 16.90 -9.77 8.90
CA ARG A 457 15.91 -8.78 9.31
C ARG A 457 16.46 -7.91 10.44
N CYS A 458 16.38 -6.59 10.28
CA CYS A 458 16.61 -5.64 11.37
C CYS A 458 15.28 -4.98 11.77
N LEU A 459 14.96 -4.96 13.06
CA LEU A 459 13.81 -4.25 13.63
C LEU A 459 14.21 -2.84 14.03
N LEU A 460 13.47 -1.84 13.56
CA LEU A 460 13.55 -0.48 14.10
C LEU A 460 12.72 -0.42 15.39
N SER A 461 13.37 -0.16 16.53
CA SER A 461 12.75 -0.33 17.86
C SER A 461 12.36 0.98 18.54
N VAL A 462 12.86 2.13 18.09
CA VAL A 462 12.52 3.45 18.67
C VAL A 462 11.47 4.14 17.80
N GLN A 463 10.33 4.49 18.38
CA GLN A 463 9.25 5.20 17.69
C GLN A 463 9.13 6.67 18.12
N TYR A 464 8.85 7.53 17.14
CA TYR A 464 8.76 9.00 17.22
C TYR A 464 7.34 9.51 16.97
N ARG A 465 6.38 8.59 16.92
CA ARG A 465 4.96 8.89 16.85
C ARG A 465 4.43 8.77 18.27
N MET A 466 3.61 7.78 18.55
CA MET A 466 2.69 7.63 19.67
C MET A 466 3.22 8.03 21.06
N HIS A 467 2.32 8.54 21.91
CA HIS A 467 2.50 8.54 23.36
C HIS A 467 2.81 7.11 23.86
N ASN A 468 3.62 6.97 24.91
CA ASN A 468 4.05 5.66 25.44
C ASN A 468 2.85 4.74 25.76
N MET A 469 1.80 5.28 26.38
CA MET A 469 0.58 4.53 26.71
C MET A 469 -0.16 3.99 25.46
N ILE A 470 -0.15 4.73 24.35
CA ILE A 470 -0.76 4.28 23.08
C ILE A 470 0.11 3.17 22.46
N MET A 471 1.43 3.32 22.50
CA MET A 471 2.40 2.36 21.96
C MET A 471 2.42 1.03 22.75
N LYS A 472 2.22 1.09 24.07
CA LYS A 472 2.40 -0.04 24.99
C LYS A 472 1.66 -1.30 24.53
N PHE A 473 0.37 -1.19 24.20
CA PHE A 473 -0.42 -2.35 23.79
C PHE A 473 0.05 -2.97 22.45
N PRO A 474 0.20 -2.22 21.34
CA PRO A 474 0.84 -2.73 20.14
C PRO A 474 2.20 -3.39 20.40
N SER A 475 3.07 -2.75 21.19
CA SER A 475 4.40 -3.26 21.51
C SER A 475 4.34 -4.65 22.17
N GLU A 476 3.57 -4.77 23.25
CA GLU A 476 3.43 -6.02 24.01
C GLU A 476 2.77 -7.15 23.20
N THR A 477 1.79 -6.82 22.34
CA THR A 477 0.96 -7.83 21.68
C THR A 477 1.42 -8.23 20.29
N MET A 478 2.15 -7.36 19.58
CA MET A 478 2.60 -7.60 18.20
C MET A 478 4.12 -7.62 18.08
N TYR A 479 4.84 -6.84 18.87
CA TYR A 479 6.29 -6.61 18.70
C TYR A 479 7.11 -7.09 19.90
N ASN A 480 6.63 -8.07 20.67
CA ASN A 480 7.32 -8.69 21.81
C ASN A 480 7.90 -7.69 22.83
N SER A 481 7.24 -6.55 23.02
CA SER A 481 7.70 -5.45 23.88
C SER A 481 9.03 -4.80 23.47
N GLU A 482 9.48 -5.00 22.22
CA GLU A 482 10.73 -4.43 21.70
C GLU A 482 10.62 -2.94 21.32
N LEU A 483 9.40 -2.37 21.24
CA LEU A 483 9.24 -0.96 20.90
C LEU A 483 9.39 -0.05 22.12
N THR A 484 10.13 1.05 21.92
CA THR A 484 10.35 2.12 22.90
C THR A 484 9.95 3.47 22.32
N ALA A 485 9.37 4.33 23.15
CA ALA A 485 8.98 5.68 22.75
C ALA A 485 10.17 6.64 22.93
N TYR A 486 10.49 7.40 21.89
CA TYR A 486 11.47 8.48 22.01
C TYR A 486 11.02 9.49 23.07
N GLU A 487 11.97 10.06 23.82
CA GLU A 487 11.68 10.89 25.00
C GLU A 487 10.68 12.01 24.71
N ALA A 488 10.91 12.75 23.62
CA ALA A 488 10.07 13.90 23.22
C ALA A 488 8.62 13.53 22.86
N VAL A 489 8.31 12.24 22.66
CA VAL A 489 6.95 11.78 22.38
C VAL A 489 6.38 10.88 23.47
N SER A 490 7.22 10.39 24.38
CA SER A 490 6.83 9.42 25.41
C SER A 490 5.69 9.91 26.32
N LYS A 491 5.69 11.21 26.64
CA LYS A 491 4.74 11.86 27.58
C LYS A 491 3.85 12.91 26.92
N ARG A 492 3.87 13.02 25.60
CA ARG A 492 3.17 14.09 24.88
C ARG A 492 1.64 14.03 25.04
N THR A 493 1.01 15.12 25.47
CA THR A 493 -0.45 15.18 25.67
C THR A 493 -1.10 16.26 24.82
N LEU A 494 -2.43 16.35 24.77
CA LEU A 494 -3.10 17.42 24.02
C LEU A 494 -2.87 18.82 24.64
N MET A 495 -2.51 18.91 25.92
CA MET A 495 -2.21 20.17 26.61
C MET A 495 -1.05 20.95 25.99
N GLU A 496 -0.11 20.26 25.34
CA GLU A 496 1.05 20.90 24.70
C GLU A 496 0.73 21.46 23.30
N LEU A 497 -0.49 21.29 22.80
CA LEU A 497 -0.88 21.86 21.52
C LEU A 497 -1.03 23.38 21.66
N PRO A 498 -0.45 24.18 20.75
CA PRO A 498 -0.38 25.63 20.89
C PRO A 498 -1.75 26.33 20.88
N ASN A 499 -2.78 25.66 20.33
CA ASN A 499 -4.13 26.21 20.20
C ASN A 499 -5.06 25.76 21.34
N VAL A 500 -4.61 24.84 22.19
CA VAL A 500 -5.43 24.31 23.28
C VAL A 500 -5.43 25.31 24.42
N VAL A 501 -6.63 25.75 24.80
CA VAL A 501 -6.81 26.66 25.93
C VAL A 501 -6.75 25.81 27.20
N ASN A 502 -5.89 26.19 28.16
CA ASN A 502 -5.94 25.60 29.49
C ASN A 502 -7.30 25.95 30.12
N SER A 503 -8.26 25.05 29.99
CA SER A 503 -9.62 25.15 30.49
C SER A 503 -9.66 24.99 32.01
N ASN A 504 -10.42 25.83 32.70
CA ASN A 504 -10.54 25.86 34.17
C ASN A 504 -11.40 24.72 34.77
N THR A 505 -11.81 23.70 33.98
CA THR A 505 -12.62 22.59 34.50
C THR A 505 -11.79 21.31 34.64
N ASN A 506 -12.03 20.56 35.72
CA ASN A 506 -11.37 19.26 35.94
C ASN A 506 -11.68 18.22 34.84
N LYS A 507 -12.85 18.34 34.17
CA LYS A 507 -13.25 17.40 33.11
C LYS A 507 -12.41 17.60 31.86
N ASP A 508 -12.16 18.86 31.48
CA ASP A 508 -11.37 19.19 30.31
C ASP A 508 -9.87 18.91 30.55
N SER A 509 -9.36 19.15 31.76
CA SER A 509 -7.97 18.83 32.10
C SER A 509 -7.70 17.32 32.00
N VAL A 510 -8.61 16.48 32.52
CA VAL A 510 -8.51 15.02 32.39
C VAL A 510 -8.60 14.59 30.93
N GLN A 511 -9.50 15.19 30.15
CA GLN A 511 -9.64 14.92 28.73
C GLN A 511 -8.37 15.26 27.93
N LEU A 512 -7.68 16.36 28.24
CA LEU A 512 -6.48 16.79 27.54
C LEU A 512 -5.23 16.02 27.95
N SER A 513 -5.14 15.59 29.22
CA SER A 513 -4.01 14.83 29.74
C SER A 513 -4.07 13.34 29.39
N SER A 514 -5.26 12.80 29.10
CA SER A 514 -5.46 11.36 28.89
C SER A 514 -5.07 10.93 27.47
N PRO A 515 -4.02 10.10 27.29
CA PRO A 515 -3.62 9.62 25.96
C PRO A 515 -4.55 8.52 25.42
N LEU A 516 -5.31 7.86 26.30
CA LEU A 516 -6.30 6.85 25.97
C LEU A 516 -7.64 7.22 26.58
N VAL A 517 -8.68 7.29 25.75
CA VAL A 517 -10.06 7.51 26.18
C VAL A 517 -10.91 6.37 25.64
N PHE A 518 -11.76 5.79 26.49
CA PHE A 518 -12.70 4.75 26.12
C PHE A 518 -14.13 5.23 26.40
N ILE A 519 -14.89 5.46 25.33
CA ILE A 519 -16.31 5.82 25.42
C ILE A 519 -17.15 4.55 25.33
N ASP A 520 -17.80 4.22 26.44
CA ASP A 520 -18.58 3.01 26.61
C ASP A 520 -20.03 3.20 26.16
N THR A 521 -20.46 2.47 25.14
CA THR A 521 -21.82 2.56 24.60
C THR A 521 -22.80 1.52 25.17
N ASP A 522 -22.42 0.75 26.20
CA ASP A 522 -23.29 -0.23 26.84
C ASP A 522 -24.51 0.42 27.50
N GLY A 523 -25.67 -0.24 27.47
CA GLY A 523 -26.93 0.30 28.01
C GLY A 523 -27.60 1.41 27.19
N HIS A 524 -26.90 2.06 26.24
CA HIS A 524 -27.42 3.26 25.54
C HIS A 524 -28.16 2.96 24.22
N GLY A 525 -28.52 1.70 23.96
CA GLY A 525 -29.29 1.32 22.75
C GLY A 525 -28.54 1.53 21.42
N CYS A 526 -27.20 1.56 21.45
CA CYS A 526 -26.34 1.71 20.27
C CYS A 526 -26.30 0.41 19.45
N LYS A 527 -27.38 0.10 18.72
CA LYS A 527 -27.49 -1.11 17.89
C LYS A 527 -26.92 -0.87 16.49
N GLU A 528 -26.19 -1.86 15.96
CA GLU A 528 -25.73 -1.80 14.58
C GLU A 528 -26.89 -1.92 13.59
N SER A 529 -26.77 -1.25 12.45
CA SER A 529 -27.69 -1.35 11.31
C SER A 529 -26.93 -1.77 10.05
N ILE A 530 -27.64 -2.36 9.09
CA ILE A 530 -27.09 -2.81 7.81
C ILE A 530 -27.61 -1.89 6.71
N ASP A 531 -26.69 -1.35 5.91
CA ASP A 531 -27.04 -0.60 4.72
C ASP A 531 -27.24 -1.57 3.54
N PHE A 532 -28.50 -1.83 3.22
CA PHE A 532 -28.92 -2.64 2.07
C PHE A 532 -28.99 -1.83 0.76
N LYS A 533 -28.98 -0.48 0.80
CA LYS A 533 -29.14 0.37 -0.40
C LYS A 533 -27.97 0.25 -1.39
N ARG A 534 -26.83 -0.28 -0.95
CA ARG A 534 -25.64 -0.56 -1.80
C ARG A 534 -25.46 -2.03 -2.18
N LEU A 535 -26.43 -2.91 -1.89
CA LEU A 535 -26.39 -4.28 -2.42
C LEU A 535 -26.62 -4.26 -3.93
N LYS A 536 -25.57 -4.54 -4.69
CA LYS A 536 -25.68 -4.81 -6.13
C LYS A 536 -26.56 -6.05 -6.29
N LYS A 537 -27.60 -5.97 -7.13
CA LYS A 537 -28.42 -7.15 -7.53
C LYS A 537 -27.47 -8.26 -8.00
N GLY A 538 -27.47 -9.39 -7.31
CA GLY A 538 -26.67 -10.58 -7.66
C GLY A 538 -25.46 -10.88 -6.77
N ALA A 539 -25.08 -10.02 -5.82
CA ALA A 539 -24.02 -10.34 -4.87
C ALA A 539 -24.59 -11.12 -3.66
N LEU A 540 -24.22 -12.40 -3.54
CA LEU A 540 -24.47 -13.25 -2.37
C LEU A 540 -23.56 -12.85 -1.18
N GLN A 541 -23.45 -11.57 -0.80
CA GLN A 541 -22.74 -11.15 0.44
C GLN A 541 -23.32 -9.89 1.12
N LYS A 542 -23.31 -9.95 2.46
CA LYS A 542 -23.86 -9.04 3.50
C LYS A 542 -23.55 -7.54 3.26
N GLY A 543 -24.57 -6.68 3.39
CA GLY A 543 -24.41 -5.22 3.33
C GLY A 543 -23.39 -4.65 4.34
N SER A 544 -22.88 -3.44 4.03
CA SER A 544 -21.99 -2.69 4.93
C SER A 544 -22.75 -2.20 6.17
N LYS A 545 -22.05 -1.94 7.28
CA LYS A 545 -22.68 -1.70 8.58
C LYS A 545 -22.40 -0.30 9.10
N TYR A 546 -23.31 0.20 9.92
CA TYR A 546 -23.21 1.51 10.54
C TYR A 546 -23.92 1.52 11.90
N ASN A 547 -23.62 2.51 12.74
CA ASN A 547 -24.23 2.73 14.05
C ASN A 547 -24.47 4.24 14.22
N GLU A 548 -25.75 4.65 14.18
CA GLU A 548 -26.14 6.06 14.26
C GLU A 548 -25.78 6.71 15.60
N LYS A 549 -26.00 6.00 16.70
CA LYS A 549 -25.69 6.56 18.02
C LYS A 549 -24.20 6.76 18.22
N GLU A 550 -23.36 5.86 17.69
CA GLU A 550 -21.91 6.09 17.66
C GLU A 550 -21.56 7.36 16.87
N ILE A 551 -22.25 7.65 15.76
CA ILE A 551 -22.03 8.87 14.96
C ILE A 551 -22.36 10.12 15.79
N GLU A 552 -23.47 10.12 16.52
CA GLU A 552 -23.86 11.23 17.40
C GLU A 552 -22.84 11.45 18.53
N ILE A 553 -22.40 10.37 19.17
CA ILE A 553 -21.36 10.40 20.22
C ILE A 553 -20.05 10.95 19.66
N ILE A 554 -19.62 10.48 18.50
CA ILE A 554 -18.39 10.94 17.85
C ILE A 554 -18.50 12.41 17.46
N LYS A 555 -19.65 12.84 16.93
CA LYS A 555 -19.90 14.24 16.59
C LYS A 555 -19.78 15.15 17.81
N ARG A 556 -20.41 14.78 18.94
CA ARG A 556 -20.27 15.49 20.22
C ARG A 556 -18.80 15.54 20.65
N LYS A 557 -18.10 14.40 20.59
CA LYS A 557 -16.68 14.35 20.96
C LYS A 557 -15.79 15.26 20.13
N VAL A 558 -16.02 15.33 18.82
CA VAL A 558 -15.31 16.25 17.93
C VAL A 558 -15.62 17.70 18.30
N GLN A 559 -16.89 18.02 18.59
CA GLN A 559 -17.29 19.36 19.04
C GLN A 559 -16.56 19.76 20.32
N ASP A 560 -16.50 18.87 21.32
CA ASP A 560 -15.81 19.13 22.59
C ASP A 560 -14.32 19.40 22.38
N LEU A 561 -13.63 18.54 21.60
CA LEU A 561 -12.21 18.70 21.31
C LEU A 561 -11.91 20.02 20.58
N VAL A 562 -12.76 20.38 19.60
CA VAL A 562 -12.60 21.63 18.86
C VAL A 562 -12.90 22.85 19.73
N HIS A 563 -13.88 22.77 20.63
CA HIS A 563 -14.20 23.83 21.58
C HIS A 563 -13.04 24.13 22.52
N ILE A 564 -12.28 23.11 22.93
CA ILE A 564 -11.11 23.23 23.81
C ILE A 564 -9.85 23.66 23.02
N GLY A 565 -9.93 23.74 21.68
CA GLY A 565 -8.89 24.33 20.82
C GLY A 565 -8.10 23.35 19.96
N VAL A 566 -8.47 22.06 19.94
CA VAL A 566 -7.90 21.10 18.97
C VAL A 566 -8.45 21.44 17.59
N ARG A 567 -7.59 21.70 16.60
CA ARG A 567 -8.09 21.99 15.24
C ARG A 567 -8.72 20.74 14.64
N ASP A 568 -9.81 20.91 13.89
CA ASP A 568 -10.47 19.81 13.19
C ASP A 568 -9.52 19.03 12.26
N SER A 569 -8.59 19.72 11.59
CA SER A 569 -7.50 19.14 10.78
C SER A 569 -6.54 18.23 11.54
N GLN A 570 -6.52 18.28 12.87
CA GLN A 570 -5.70 17.44 13.76
C GLN A 570 -6.45 16.18 14.24
N ILE A 571 -7.69 15.97 13.79
CA ILE A 571 -8.57 14.87 14.19
C ILE A 571 -8.81 13.94 12.99
N ALA A 572 -8.62 12.64 13.20
CA ALA A 572 -9.07 11.59 12.28
C ALA A 572 -10.11 10.68 12.93
N ILE A 573 -11.14 10.32 12.17
CA ILE A 573 -12.15 9.32 12.54
C ILE A 573 -11.96 8.10 11.65
N ILE A 574 -11.66 6.97 12.29
CA ILE A 574 -11.35 5.70 11.63
C ILE A 574 -12.44 4.69 11.97
N THR A 575 -12.92 3.96 10.97
CA THR A 575 -13.91 2.90 11.16
C THR A 575 -13.73 1.76 10.16
N PRO A 576 -14.00 0.49 10.51
CA PRO A 576 -13.84 -0.63 9.58
C PRO A 576 -14.91 -0.68 8.47
N TYR A 577 -15.99 0.10 8.55
CA TYR A 577 -17.13 -0.04 7.63
C TYR A 577 -17.36 1.19 6.75
N GLN A 578 -17.40 0.98 5.43
CA GLN A 578 -17.62 2.06 4.46
C GLN A 578 -18.97 2.78 4.63
N ALA A 579 -20.03 2.09 5.06
CA ALA A 579 -21.31 2.76 5.35
C ALA A 579 -21.17 3.75 6.52
N GLN A 580 -20.42 3.39 7.57
CA GLN A 580 -20.11 4.29 8.68
C GLN A 580 -19.27 5.49 8.21
N VAL A 581 -18.25 5.28 7.35
CA VAL A 581 -17.44 6.37 6.77
C VAL A 581 -18.33 7.40 6.06
N VAL A 582 -19.24 6.96 5.20
CA VAL A 582 -20.11 7.86 4.44
C VAL A 582 -21.03 8.65 5.37
N ARG A 583 -21.64 8.00 6.37
CA ARG A 583 -22.56 8.67 7.29
C ARG A 583 -21.85 9.64 8.23
N LEU A 584 -20.68 9.27 8.76
CA LEU A 584 -19.81 10.18 9.50
C LEU A 584 -19.44 11.40 8.65
N GLY A 585 -19.08 11.17 7.38
CA GLY A 585 -18.81 12.22 6.41
C GLY A 585 -19.96 13.22 6.32
N ASN A 586 -21.18 12.75 6.09
CA ASN A 586 -22.36 13.60 5.99
C ASN A 586 -22.69 14.33 7.30
N ALA A 587 -22.46 13.71 8.46
CA ALA A 587 -22.82 14.27 9.77
C ALA A 587 -21.81 15.31 10.30
N ILE A 588 -20.54 15.20 9.91
CA ILE A 588 -19.42 15.94 10.54
C ILE A 588 -18.77 16.94 9.57
N LYS A 589 -18.60 16.61 8.28
CA LYS A 589 -17.81 17.45 7.34
C LYS A 589 -18.37 18.84 7.09
N SER A 590 -19.69 19.04 7.24
CA SER A 590 -20.31 20.36 7.07
C SER A 590 -19.87 21.35 8.15
N GLN A 591 -19.67 20.87 9.38
CA GLN A 591 -19.24 21.68 10.53
C GLN A 591 -17.72 21.65 10.72
N PHE A 592 -17.08 20.52 10.40
CA PHE A 592 -15.65 20.27 10.62
C PHE A 592 -15.00 19.73 9.33
N PRO A 593 -14.83 20.58 8.31
CA PRO A 593 -14.33 20.13 7.00
C PRO A 593 -12.90 19.57 7.04
N GLY A 594 -12.08 20.03 7.99
CA GLY A 594 -10.71 19.57 8.20
C GLY A 594 -10.60 18.16 8.80
N CYS A 595 -11.64 17.67 9.49
CA CYS A 595 -11.62 16.35 10.13
C CYS A 595 -11.44 15.24 9.09
N GLU A 596 -10.41 14.41 9.22
CA GLU A 596 -10.21 13.28 8.33
C GLU A 596 -11.16 12.14 8.69
N ILE A 597 -11.82 11.52 7.70
CA ILE A 597 -12.77 10.41 7.95
C ILE A 597 -12.48 9.32 6.92
N GLY A 598 -12.17 8.12 7.38
CA GLY A 598 -11.75 7.04 6.49
C GLY A 598 -11.92 5.65 7.06
N SER A 599 -11.82 4.66 6.16
CA SER A 599 -11.69 3.27 6.58
C SER A 599 -10.28 2.98 7.09
N ILE A 600 -10.09 1.90 7.85
CA ILE A 600 -8.76 1.49 8.34
C ILE A 600 -7.76 1.34 7.18
N ASP A 601 -8.18 0.72 6.07
CA ASP A 601 -7.37 0.57 4.86
C ASP A 601 -7.10 1.92 4.16
N GLY A 602 -8.05 2.85 4.22
CA GLY A 602 -7.94 4.16 3.54
C GLY A 602 -7.01 5.16 4.24
N VAL A 603 -6.75 5.00 5.53
CA VAL A 603 -5.90 5.88 6.36
C VAL A 603 -4.48 5.35 6.57
N GLN A 604 -4.10 4.32 5.81
CA GLN A 604 -2.76 3.75 5.90
C GLN A 604 -1.67 4.77 5.52
N GLY A 605 -0.58 4.76 6.27
CA GLY A 605 0.52 5.72 6.12
C GLY A 605 0.26 7.12 6.70
N ARG A 606 -0.96 7.40 7.18
CA ARG A 606 -1.33 8.69 7.79
C ARG A 606 -1.14 8.66 9.31
N GLU A 607 -1.17 9.83 9.94
CA GLU A 607 -1.12 10.00 11.40
C GLU A 607 -1.81 11.32 11.78
N GLN A 608 -2.40 11.39 12.97
CA GLN A 608 -3.09 12.59 13.48
C GLN A 608 -2.90 12.76 14.98
N GLU A 609 -3.01 14.01 15.48
CA GLU A 609 -2.93 14.31 16.93
C GLU A 609 -3.95 13.52 17.73
N VAL A 610 -5.20 13.49 17.25
CA VAL A 610 -6.29 12.71 17.81
C VAL A 610 -6.83 11.73 16.78
N VAL A 611 -6.99 10.47 17.19
CA VAL A 611 -7.69 9.46 16.41
C VAL A 611 -8.89 8.93 17.18
N ILE A 612 -10.06 8.99 16.56
CA ILE A 612 -11.31 8.44 17.08
C ILE A 612 -11.66 7.16 16.31
N LEU A 613 -11.68 6.03 17.01
CA LEU A 613 -11.97 4.72 16.45
C LEU A 613 -13.42 4.30 16.74
N SER A 614 -14.25 4.23 15.69
CA SER A 614 -15.63 3.70 15.75
C SER A 614 -15.63 2.23 15.35
N LEU A 615 -15.95 1.34 16.30
CA LEU A 615 -15.97 -0.10 16.05
C LEU A 615 -17.28 -0.59 15.43
N VAL A 616 -18.39 0.15 15.53
CA VAL A 616 -19.71 -0.08 14.91
C VAL A 616 -20.45 -1.33 15.39
N ARG A 617 -19.73 -2.41 15.73
CA ARG A 617 -20.30 -3.73 16.01
C ARG A 617 -21.04 -3.71 17.35
N SER A 618 -22.35 -3.96 17.28
CA SER A 618 -23.20 -4.10 18.46
C SER A 618 -24.39 -4.99 18.08
N ASN A 619 -24.26 -6.30 18.33
CA ASN A 619 -25.24 -7.30 17.91
C ASN A 619 -25.37 -8.44 18.92
N TYR A 620 -26.54 -9.08 18.91
CA TYR A 620 -26.88 -10.18 19.80
C TYR A 620 -26.21 -11.52 19.44
N THR A 621 -25.67 -11.66 18.22
CA THR A 621 -25.14 -12.94 17.69
C THR A 621 -23.66 -13.16 17.96
N GLY A 622 -22.97 -12.16 18.49
CA GLY A 622 -21.58 -12.31 18.84
C GLY A 622 -20.58 -12.12 17.72
N GLN A 623 -21.00 -11.58 16.59
CA GLN A 623 -20.15 -11.48 15.42
C GLN A 623 -19.35 -10.17 15.49
N VAL A 624 -18.03 -10.26 15.47
CA VAL A 624 -17.12 -9.09 15.33
C VAL A 624 -16.73 -8.81 13.87
N GLY A 625 -16.92 -9.81 12.98
CA GLY A 625 -16.66 -9.68 11.55
C GLY A 625 -15.21 -9.31 11.25
N PHE A 626 -15.03 -8.16 10.58
CA PHE A 626 -13.75 -7.61 10.14
C PHE A 626 -12.77 -7.30 11.28
N LEU A 627 -13.28 -7.09 12.50
CA LEU A 627 -12.47 -6.83 13.70
C LEU A 627 -11.75 -8.07 14.25
N LYS A 628 -11.89 -9.25 13.61
CA LYS A 628 -11.11 -10.46 13.97
C LYS A 628 -9.62 -10.35 13.60
N GLU A 629 -9.28 -9.47 12.67
CA GLU A 629 -7.93 -9.33 12.15
C GLU A 629 -7.13 -8.31 12.96
N GLY A 630 -6.21 -8.80 13.81
CA GLY A 630 -5.43 -7.96 14.73
C GLY A 630 -4.59 -6.90 14.03
N ARG A 631 -4.06 -7.18 12.83
CA ARG A 631 -3.27 -6.26 12.01
C ARG A 631 -4.03 -4.97 11.67
N ARG A 632 -5.32 -5.06 11.36
CA ARG A 632 -6.17 -3.88 11.05
C ARG A 632 -6.36 -3.01 12.28
N LEU A 633 -6.65 -3.63 13.42
CA LEU A 633 -6.81 -2.89 14.68
C LEU A 633 -5.48 -2.26 15.11
N ASN A 634 -4.36 -2.97 14.96
CA ASN A 634 -3.01 -2.43 15.17
C ASN A 634 -2.78 -1.18 14.30
N VAL A 635 -3.11 -1.25 13.02
CA VAL A 635 -3.03 -0.11 12.11
C VAL A 635 -3.90 1.05 12.57
N ALA A 636 -5.14 0.83 13.00
CA ALA A 636 -6.02 1.90 13.45
C ALA A 636 -5.49 2.61 14.70
N MET A 637 -5.04 1.85 15.71
CA MET A 637 -4.53 2.40 16.98
C MET A 637 -3.25 3.22 16.76
N THR A 638 -2.35 2.73 15.91
CA THR A 638 -1.02 3.33 15.71
C THR A 638 -1.01 4.55 14.79
N ARG A 639 -2.19 5.06 14.39
CA ARG A 639 -2.34 6.37 13.73
C ARG A 639 -2.36 7.52 14.72
N ALA A 640 -2.70 7.26 15.98
CA ALA A 640 -2.83 8.29 17.01
C ALA A 640 -1.47 8.83 17.44
N ARG A 641 -1.35 10.16 17.55
CA ARG A 641 -0.15 10.80 18.04
C ARG A 641 -0.19 11.06 19.55
N ARG A 642 -1.16 11.84 20.01
CA ARG A 642 -1.30 12.29 21.41
C ARG A 642 -2.45 11.58 22.12
N GLN A 643 -3.58 11.40 21.44
CA GLN A 643 -4.77 10.77 22.01
C GLN A 643 -5.42 9.77 21.07
N LEU A 644 -5.77 8.59 21.60
CA LEU A 644 -6.63 7.60 20.95
C LEU A 644 -7.94 7.50 21.72
N VAL A 645 -9.05 7.79 21.04
CA VAL A 645 -10.41 7.63 21.56
C VAL A 645 -11.03 6.38 20.94
N SER A 646 -11.41 5.41 21.73
CA SER A 646 -12.11 4.21 21.27
C SER A 646 -13.59 4.28 21.67
N VAL A 647 -14.50 4.15 20.72
CA VAL A 647 -15.96 4.15 20.97
C VAL A 647 -16.50 2.74 20.77
N HIS A 648 -16.94 2.09 21.85
CA HIS A 648 -17.49 0.73 21.80
C HIS A 648 -18.29 0.35 23.04
N ARG A 649 -19.02 -0.77 22.97
CA ARG A 649 -19.75 -1.36 24.10
C ARG A 649 -18.80 -2.11 25.05
N ARG A 650 -18.88 -1.86 26.36
CA ARG A 650 -18.18 -2.61 27.42
C ARG A 650 -18.83 -3.96 27.68
N CYS A 651 -18.06 -4.89 28.22
CA CYS A 651 -18.55 -6.15 28.76
C CYS A 651 -18.09 -6.28 30.21
N ASP A 652 -19.00 -6.17 31.18
CA ASP A 652 -18.68 -6.43 32.58
C ASP A 652 -18.99 -7.88 32.97
N ASN A 653 -17.97 -8.56 33.49
CA ASN A 653 -18.11 -9.83 34.18
C ASN A 653 -18.33 -9.51 35.67
N GLY A 654 -19.55 -9.71 36.17
CA GLY A 654 -19.84 -9.47 37.58
C GLY A 654 -21.16 -10.03 38.11
N ILE A 655 -21.87 -10.93 37.39
CA ILE A 655 -23.10 -11.56 37.91
C ILE A 655 -23.12 -13.05 37.57
N ASN A 656 -23.24 -13.87 38.62
CA ASN A 656 -23.45 -15.31 38.55
C ASN A 656 -24.87 -15.63 38.02
N ILE A 657 -24.90 -16.41 36.93
CA ILE A 657 -25.87 -17.47 36.57
C ILE A 657 -27.37 -17.17 36.72
N ALA A 658 -28.05 -17.28 35.56
CA ALA A 658 -29.49 -17.39 35.31
C ALA A 658 -30.22 -16.09 34.97
N GLN A 659 -30.67 -16.03 33.70
CA GLN A 659 -31.72 -15.15 33.18
C GLN A 659 -31.35 -13.66 33.06
N ILE A 660 -30.74 -13.30 31.93
CA ILE A 660 -31.22 -12.30 30.95
C ILE A 660 -30.21 -12.29 29.79
N VAL A 661 -30.60 -12.93 28.68
CA VAL A 661 -29.80 -13.10 27.46
C VAL A 661 -30.02 -11.91 26.54
N VAL A 662 -29.23 -10.83 26.66
CA VAL A 662 -29.19 -9.76 25.64
C VAL A 662 -27.84 -9.01 25.65
N GLY A 663 -26.88 -9.46 24.82
CA GLY A 663 -25.63 -8.74 24.51
C GLY A 663 -24.40 -9.26 25.27
N ASP A 664 -24.10 -10.53 25.06
CA ASP A 664 -23.35 -11.40 25.96
C ASP A 664 -21.85 -11.55 25.58
N SER A 665 -21.06 -11.85 26.61
CA SER A 665 -19.72 -12.45 26.65
C SER A 665 -19.41 -13.40 25.48
N ALA A 666 -20.39 -14.07 24.86
CA ALA A 666 -20.23 -14.82 23.61
C ALA A 666 -19.62 -14.02 22.43
N THR A 667 -19.87 -12.71 22.32
CA THR A 667 -19.36 -11.85 21.22
C THR A 667 -17.86 -11.66 21.28
N ILE A 668 -17.38 -11.32 22.48
CA ILE A 668 -15.97 -11.08 22.76
C ILE A 668 -15.27 -12.42 23.01
N LYS A 669 -15.91 -13.43 23.63
CA LYS A 669 -15.39 -14.81 23.75
C LYS A 669 -15.12 -15.45 22.39
N ARG A 670 -15.91 -15.14 21.35
CA ARG A 670 -15.71 -15.57 19.95
C ARG A 670 -14.95 -14.54 19.09
N GLY A 671 -14.58 -13.40 19.64
CA GLY A 671 -13.60 -12.47 19.09
C GLY A 671 -12.18 -13.04 19.21
N ASN A 672 -11.26 -12.60 18.35
CA ASN A 672 -9.86 -13.05 18.41
C ASN A 672 -9.21 -12.62 19.74
N SER A 673 -8.24 -13.39 20.24
CA SER A 673 -7.51 -13.14 21.50
C SER A 673 -6.98 -11.71 21.60
N TYR A 674 -6.59 -11.12 20.47
CA TYR A 674 -6.14 -9.75 20.35
C TYR A 674 -7.18 -8.71 20.83
N LEU A 675 -8.44 -8.79 20.38
CA LEU A 675 -9.48 -7.84 20.77
C LEU A 675 -9.82 -7.94 22.26
N LYS A 676 -9.79 -9.16 22.82
CA LYS A 676 -9.98 -9.38 24.27
C LYS A 676 -8.89 -8.68 25.08
N LYS A 677 -7.62 -8.89 24.70
CA LYS A 677 -6.48 -8.23 25.34
C LYS A 677 -6.59 -6.71 25.22
N TRP A 678 -7.03 -6.19 24.07
CA TRP A 678 -7.23 -4.75 23.86
C TRP A 678 -8.29 -4.17 24.80
N MET A 679 -9.45 -4.81 24.91
CA MET A 679 -10.51 -4.35 25.81
C MET A 679 -10.06 -4.39 27.29
N HIS A 680 -9.33 -5.43 27.69
CA HIS A 680 -8.75 -5.51 29.04
C HIS A 680 -7.74 -4.38 29.28
N PHE A 681 -6.87 -4.13 28.30
CA PHE A 681 -5.89 -3.04 28.36
C PHE A 681 -6.57 -1.66 28.49
N LEU A 682 -7.62 -1.39 27.71
CA LEU A 682 -8.38 -0.15 27.81
C LEU A 682 -9.01 0.03 29.20
N LYS A 683 -9.61 -1.02 29.78
CA LYS A 683 -10.21 -0.94 31.12
C LYS A 683 -9.21 -0.56 32.22
N SER A 684 -7.96 -0.99 32.08
CA SER A 684 -6.93 -0.73 33.09
C SER A 684 -6.15 0.57 32.86
N ASN A 685 -6.18 1.14 31.66
CA ASN A 685 -5.28 2.23 31.28
C ASN A 685 -5.97 3.45 30.63
N ALA A 686 -7.24 3.36 30.21
CA ALA A 686 -7.95 4.45 29.55
C ALA A 686 -8.88 5.20 30.51
N ASP A 687 -9.08 6.49 30.23
CA ASP A 687 -10.15 7.28 30.84
C ASP A 687 -11.50 6.77 30.33
N LEU A 688 -12.33 6.27 31.24
CA LEU A 688 -13.63 5.69 30.92
C LEU A 688 -14.71 6.76 30.93
N GLN A 689 -15.37 6.96 29.79
CA GLN A 689 -16.45 7.93 29.62
C GLN A 689 -17.75 7.21 29.28
N ILE A 690 -18.83 7.58 29.95
CA ILE A 690 -20.18 7.09 29.67
C ILE A 690 -20.92 8.22 28.93
N PRO A 691 -21.49 7.97 27.75
CA PRO A 691 -22.30 8.95 27.04
C PRO A 691 -23.48 9.41 27.90
N GLU A 692 -23.70 10.72 27.97
CA GLU A 692 -24.95 11.31 28.48
C GLU A 692 -26.10 11.14 27.49
#